data_AF-A0A1J7IDJ7-F1
#
_entry.id   AF-A0A1J7IDJ7-F1
#
_cell.length_a   1.000
_cell.length_b   1.000
_cell.length_c   1.000
_cell.angle_alpha   90.00
_cell.angle_beta   90.00
_cell.angle_gamma   90.00
#
_symmetry.space_group_name_H-M   'P 1'
#
loop_
_entity.id
_entity.type
_entity.pdbx_description
1 polymer ?
#
loop_
_entity_poly.entity_id
_entity_poly.type
_entity_poly.pdbx_seq_one_letter_code
_entity_poly.pdbx_strand_id
1 'polypeptide(L)'
;MPPAMPDFSNTLKLKYVKLGYQYLVNHIVTLTLVPIMAAIFIEVLRLGPDEILNLWNSLHFDLVQILCSSFLIIFIGTVYFMSKPRTIYLVDYACFKPPVTCRVPFATFMEHSRLILKNNPKSVEFQMRILERSGLGEETCLPPAIHYIPPKPTMENSRGEAELVIFSAMDSLLQKTGLKPKDIDILIVNCSLFSPTPSLSAMQLQNSHRCIPLCSSKKTKKKNMPPAMPDFSNTLKLKYVKLGYQYLVNHIVTLTLVPIMAAIFIEVLRLGPDEILNLWNSLHFDLVQILCSSFLIIFIGTVYFMSKPRTIYLVDYACFKPPVTCRVPFATFMEHSRLILKNNPKSVEFQMRILERSGLGEETCLPPAIHYIPPKPTMENSRGEAELVIFSAMDSLLQKTGLKPKDIDILIVNCSLFSPTPSLSAMVINKYKFRSNVKSFNLSGMGCSAGLISIDLARDLLQVHPNSNAVVVSTEIITPNYYQGNERAKLLPNCLFRMGGAAILLSNRRKEHKRAKYKLVHVVRTHKGADDKAYHCVFEEEDKEGKVGITLQKDLMAIAGEALKSNITTMGPLVLPASEQLLFLLTLIGRKIFNPKWKPYIPDFKQAFEHFCIHAGGRAVIDELQKNLQLSAEHVEASRMTLHRFGNTSSSSLWYELNYIESKGRMKKGDRVWQIAFGSGFKCNSAVWKCNRSIKTPLHGPWSDCIDRYPVYIPEIVKL
;
A
#
# COMPACT_ATOMS: atom_id res chain seq x y z
N MET A 1 -24.12 -5.66 -37.10
CA MET A 1 -22.65 -5.72 -36.89
C MET A 1 -22.31 -4.80 -35.74
N PRO A 2 -21.45 -5.19 -34.79
CA PRO A 2 -20.87 -4.21 -33.86
C PRO A 2 -20.14 -3.12 -34.67
N PRO A 3 -20.10 -1.86 -34.20
CA PRO A 3 -19.36 -0.82 -34.89
C PRO A 3 -17.90 -1.25 -35.03
N ALA A 4 -17.38 -1.20 -36.26
CA ALA A 4 -15.98 -1.47 -36.53
C ALA A 4 -15.10 -0.50 -35.72
N MET A 5 -13.95 -0.96 -35.23
CA MET A 5 -13.01 -0.06 -34.58
C MET A 5 -12.64 1.07 -35.57
N PRO A 6 -12.55 2.32 -35.10
CA PRO A 6 -12.18 3.44 -35.95
C PRO A 6 -10.80 3.19 -36.58
N ASP A 7 -10.65 3.58 -37.85
CA ASP A 7 -9.39 3.40 -38.59
C ASP A 7 -8.23 4.12 -37.88
N PHE A 8 -7.36 3.32 -37.27
CA PHE A 8 -6.26 3.78 -36.43
C PHE A 8 -5.19 4.55 -37.23
N SER A 9 -5.10 4.32 -38.54
CA SER A 9 -4.07 4.86 -39.43
C SER A 9 -3.95 6.39 -39.35
N ASN A 10 -5.07 7.11 -39.43
CA ASN A 10 -5.06 8.58 -39.50
C ASN A 10 -4.84 9.25 -38.13
N THR A 11 -5.29 8.61 -37.04
CA THR A 11 -5.16 9.15 -35.68
C THR A 11 -3.73 9.00 -35.13
N LEU A 12 -2.98 7.98 -35.59
CA LEU A 12 -1.60 7.71 -35.17
C LEU A 12 -0.60 8.75 -35.70
N LYS A 13 -0.78 9.25 -36.93
CA LYS A 13 0.16 10.17 -37.61
C LYS A 13 0.48 11.41 -36.77
N LEU A 14 -0.53 12.08 -36.21
CA LEU A 14 -0.37 13.28 -35.38
C LEU A 14 0.32 13.01 -34.03
N LYS A 15 0.08 11.84 -33.43
CA LYS A 15 0.77 11.42 -32.19
C LYS A 15 2.24 11.12 -32.43
N TYR A 16 2.59 10.44 -33.53
CA TYR A 16 3.96 10.14 -33.88
C TYR A 16 4.77 11.39 -34.23
N VAL A 17 4.17 12.40 -34.87
CA VAL A 17 4.84 13.70 -35.11
C VAL A 17 5.20 14.38 -33.79
N LYS A 18 4.29 14.38 -32.80
CA LYS A 18 4.56 14.97 -31.48
C LYS A 18 5.62 14.21 -30.69
N LEU A 19 5.63 12.87 -30.79
CA LEU A 19 6.66 12.00 -30.22
C LEU A 19 8.02 12.20 -30.89
N GLY A 20 8.06 12.32 -32.22
CA GLY A 20 9.25 12.63 -32.99
C GLY A 20 9.83 13.99 -32.64
N TYR A 21 8.99 15.01 -32.46
CA TYR A 21 9.43 16.32 -31.98
C TYR A 21 9.99 16.26 -30.55
N GLN A 22 9.33 15.55 -29.63
CA GLN A 22 9.86 15.34 -28.27
C GLN A 22 11.17 14.56 -28.27
N TYR A 23 11.31 13.56 -29.14
CA TYR A 23 12.54 12.81 -29.30
C TYR A 23 13.67 13.73 -29.79
N LEU A 24 13.42 14.52 -30.84
CA LEU A 24 14.36 15.48 -31.40
C LEU A 24 14.82 16.48 -30.33
N VAL A 25 13.89 17.09 -29.58
CA VAL A 25 14.22 18.05 -28.49
C VAL A 25 15.03 17.39 -27.39
N ASN A 26 14.68 16.16 -26.97
CA ASN A 26 15.38 15.47 -25.89
C ASN A 26 16.78 14.96 -26.31
N HIS A 27 17.00 14.71 -27.60
CA HIS A 27 18.25 14.13 -28.12
C HIS A 27 19.04 15.13 -28.98
N ILE A 28 18.65 16.40 -29.01
CA ILE A 28 19.25 17.41 -29.89
C ILE A 28 20.76 17.52 -29.66
N VAL A 29 21.18 17.47 -28.39
CA VAL A 29 22.59 17.50 -27.97
C VAL A 29 23.36 16.29 -28.52
N THR A 30 22.77 15.10 -28.46
CA THR A 30 23.39 13.87 -28.99
C THR A 30 23.43 13.88 -30.52
N LEU A 31 22.34 14.32 -31.16
CA LEU A 31 22.22 14.43 -32.61
C LEU A 31 23.16 15.49 -33.22
N THR A 32 23.57 16.51 -32.45
CA THR A 32 24.57 17.49 -32.89
C THR A 32 26.01 17.09 -32.55
N LEU A 33 26.25 16.47 -31.38
CA LEU A 33 27.61 16.10 -30.96
C LEU A 33 28.18 14.91 -31.72
N VAL A 34 27.36 13.92 -32.06
CA VAL A 34 27.84 12.71 -32.77
C VAL A 34 28.39 13.03 -34.17
N PRO A 35 27.73 13.84 -35.02
CA PRO A 35 28.30 14.25 -36.30
C PRO A 35 29.57 15.09 -36.16
N ILE A 36 29.65 15.96 -35.15
CA ILE A 36 30.85 16.78 -34.89
C ILE A 36 32.01 15.87 -34.49
N MET A 37 31.79 14.93 -33.56
CA MET A 37 32.82 13.97 -33.16
C MET A 37 33.24 13.05 -34.31
N ALA A 38 32.29 12.63 -35.16
CA ALA A 38 32.58 11.84 -36.35
C ALA A 38 33.37 12.65 -37.39
N ALA A 39 33.04 13.93 -37.61
CA ALA A 39 33.78 14.82 -38.49
C ALA A 39 35.21 15.06 -37.99
N ILE A 40 35.38 15.30 -36.68
CA ILE A 40 36.69 15.39 -36.03
C ILE A 40 37.47 14.08 -36.23
N PHE A 41 36.84 12.93 -36.01
CA PHE A 41 37.49 11.63 -36.18
C PHE A 41 37.91 11.35 -37.63
N ILE A 42 37.05 11.69 -38.61
CA ILE A 42 37.38 11.58 -40.04
C ILE A 42 38.54 12.49 -40.41
N GLU A 43 38.59 13.71 -39.86
CA GLU A 43 39.65 14.64 -40.16
C GLU A 43 40.97 14.24 -39.49
N VAL A 44 40.92 13.66 -38.29
CA VAL A 44 42.09 13.03 -37.66
C VAL A 44 42.59 11.82 -38.46
N LEU A 45 41.71 11.02 -39.05
CA LEU A 45 42.07 9.89 -39.92
C LEU A 45 42.70 10.31 -41.26
N ARG A 46 42.53 11.57 -41.68
CA ARG A 46 43.12 12.12 -42.91
C ARG A 46 44.53 12.67 -42.73
N LEU A 47 44.98 12.83 -41.48
CA LEU A 47 46.32 13.33 -41.17
C LEU A 47 47.39 12.28 -41.51
N GLY A 48 48.49 12.72 -42.12
CA GLY A 48 49.66 11.87 -42.34
C GLY A 48 50.44 11.56 -41.04
N PRO A 49 51.36 10.58 -41.04
CA PRO A 49 52.13 10.21 -39.84
C PRO A 49 52.89 11.38 -39.20
N ASP A 50 53.49 12.26 -40.02
CA ASP A 50 54.23 13.44 -39.55
C ASP A 50 53.32 14.56 -39.04
N GLU A 51 52.10 14.68 -39.59
CA GLU A 51 51.09 15.64 -39.13
C GLU A 51 50.44 15.20 -37.81
N ILE A 52 50.25 13.89 -37.62
CA ILE A 52 49.83 13.31 -36.33
C ILE A 52 50.91 13.55 -35.28
N LEU A 53 52.19 13.38 -35.65
CA LEU A 53 53.31 13.64 -34.75
C LEU A 53 53.42 15.13 -34.38
N ASN A 54 53.19 16.03 -35.34
CA ASN A 54 53.14 17.48 -35.09
C ASN A 54 51.90 17.91 -34.29
N LEU A 55 50.72 17.32 -34.54
CA LEU A 55 49.52 17.56 -33.74
C LEU A 55 49.72 17.05 -32.30
N TRP A 56 50.37 15.89 -32.13
CA TRP A 56 50.72 15.33 -30.83
C TRP A 56 51.77 16.18 -30.09
N ASN A 57 52.77 16.69 -30.79
CA ASN A 57 53.78 17.58 -30.21
C ASN A 57 53.23 18.99 -29.92
N SER A 58 52.28 19.48 -30.73
CA SER A 58 51.59 20.76 -30.54
C SER A 58 50.49 20.70 -29.48
N LEU A 59 49.90 19.52 -29.27
CA LEU A 59 49.12 19.18 -28.08
C LEU A 59 50.12 18.91 -26.95
N HIS A 60 50.81 19.96 -26.49
CA HIS A 60 51.37 20.01 -25.15
C HIS A 60 50.20 19.92 -24.16
N PHE A 61 49.70 18.71 -23.96
CA PHE A 61 48.75 18.41 -22.93
C PHE A 61 49.47 18.60 -21.61
N ASP A 62 49.33 19.79 -21.03
CA ASP A 62 49.65 19.99 -19.64
C ASP A 62 48.88 18.94 -18.83
N LEU A 63 49.53 18.34 -17.83
CA LEU A 63 48.92 17.34 -16.94
C LEU A 63 47.56 17.83 -16.40
N VAL A 64 47.45 19.14 -16.21
CA VAL A 64 46.23 19.88 -15.88
C VAL A 64 45.10 19.64 -16.86
N GLN A 65 45.36 19.73 -18.16
CA GLN A 65 44.35 19.61 -19.22
C GLN A 65 43.87 18.16 -19.36
N ILE A 66 44.76 17.18 -19.18
CA ILE A 66 44.41 15.75 -19.12
C ILE A 66 43.51 15.48 -17.91
N LEU A 67 43.89 15.99 -16.73
CA LEU A 67 43.11 15.83 -15.51
C LEU A 67 41.73 16.48 -15.66
N CYS A 68 41.65 17.74 -16.11
CA CYS A 68 40.38 18.44 -16.31
C CYS A 68 39.46 17.72 -17.31
N SER A 69 40.02 17.25 -18.43
CA SER A 69 39.27 16.52 -19.46
C SER A 69 38.77 15.17 -18.94
N SER A 70 39.61 14.43 -18.22
CA SER A 70 39.24 13.15 -17.59
C SER A 70 38.14 13.33 -16.54
N PHE A 71 38.27 14.35 -15.69
CA PHE A 71 37.26 14.72 -14.72
C PHE A 71 35.93 15.07 -15.39
N LEU A 72 35.94 15.91 -16.43
CA LEU A 72 34.74 16.27 -17.17
C LEU A 72 34.05 15.04 -17.79
N ILE A 73 34.82 14.14 -18.40
CA ILE A 73 34.30 12.88 -18.96
C ILE A 73 33.66 12.02 -17.85
N ILE A 74 34.33 11.87 -16.70
CA ILE A 74 33.80 11.11 -15.55
C ILE A 74 32.52 11.75 -15.01
N PHE A 75 32.45 13.08 -14.91
CA PHE A 75 31.25 13.78 -14.46
C PHE A 75 30.09 13.63 -15.44
N ILE A 76 30.33 13.86 -16.73
CA ILE A 76 29.30 13.69 -17.77
C ILE A 76 28.83 12.22 -17.80
N GLY A 77 29.76 11.26 -17.75
CA GLY A 77 29.45 9.84 -17.68
C GLY A 77 28.61 9.50 -16.44
N THR A 78 29.01 9.98 -15.25
CA THR A 78 28.28 9.76 -14.00
C THR A 78 26.87 10.34 -14.07
N VAL A 79 26.72 11.59 -14.51
CA VAL A 79 25.42 12.24 -14.68
C VAL A 79 24.56 11.47 -15.69
N TYR A 80 25.13 11.03 -16.81
CA TYR A 80 24.43 10.24 -17.81
C TYR A 80 23.94 8.89 -17.24
N PHE A 81 24.82 8.10 -16.61
CA PHE A 81 24.46 6.80 -16.04
C PHE A 81 23.46 6.92 -14.89
N MET A 82 23.58 7.94 -14.05
CA MET A 82 22.64 8.18 -12.94
C MET A 82 21.29 8.72 -13.41
N SER A 83 21.24 9.44 -14.54
CA SER A 83 19.99 9.97 -15.11
C SER A 83 19.27 8.95 -15.99
N LYS A 84 19.99 7.94 -16.50
CA LYS A 84 19.43 6.92 -17.38
C LYS A 84 18.45 6.02 -16.59
N PRO A 85 17.21 5.82 -17.07
CA PRO A 85 16.30 4.85 -16.46
C PRO A 85 16.91 3.45 -16.53
N ARG A 86 16.75 2.67 -15.46
CA ARG A 86 17.20 1.28 -15.43
C ARG A 86 16.39 0.46 -16.44
N THR A 87 17.09 -0.31 -17.26
CA THR A 87 16.45 -1.25 -18.18
C THR A 87 15.72 -2.32 -17.37
N ILE A 88 14.47 -2.58 -17.73
CA ILE A 88 13.67 -3.67 -17.17
C ILE A 88 13.72 -4.82 -18.17
N TYR A 89 14.15 -6.00 -17.70
CA TYR A 89 14.22 -7.21 -18.50
C TYR A 89 13.05 -8.13 -18.17
N LEU A 90 12.39 -8.67 -19.19
CA LEU A 90 11.53 -9.82 -19.04
C LEU A 90 12.44 -11.05 -18.93
N VAL A 91 12.59 -11.58 -17.71
CA VAL A 91 13.48 -12.73 -17.46
C VAL A 91 12.89 -14.01 -18.02
N ASP A 92 11.63 -14.29 -17.69
CA ASP A 92 10.89 -15.46 -18.18
C ASP A 92 9.38 -15.23 -18.00
N TYR A 93 8.56 -16.12 -18.55
CA TYR A 93 7.13 -16.20 -18.35
C TYR A 93 6.64 -17.64 -18.30
N ALA A 94 5.53 -17.84 -17.58
CA ALA A 94 4.82 -19.10 -17.54
C ALA A 94 3.33 -18.84 -17.78
N CYS A 95 2.70 -19.76 -18.51
CA CYS A 95 1.28 -19.76 -18.74
C CYS A 95 0.68 -20.97 -18.04
N PHE A 96 -0.44 -20.77 -17.36
CA PHE A 96 -1.22 -21.88 -16.82
C PHE A 96 -1.71 -22.79 -17.96
N LYS A 97 -1.47 -24.09 -17.82
CA LYS A 97 -2.03 -25.11 -18.70
C LYS A 97 -3.14 -25.84 -17.93
N PRO A 98 -4.42 -25.70 -18.33
CA PRO A 98 -5.52 -26.37 -17.66
C PRO A 98 -5.33 -27.90 -17.66
N PRO A 99 -5.63 -28.58 -16.53
CA PRO A 99 -5.62 -30.03 -16.48
C PRO A 99 -6.74 -30.61 -17.34
N VAL A 100 -6.61 -31.90 -17.71
CA VAL A 100 -7.60 -32.61 -18.53
C VAL A 100 -9.00 -32.59 -17.90
N THR A 101 -9.08 -32.55 -16.57
CA THR A 101 -10.33 -32.45 -15.81
C THR A 101 -11.13 -31.17 -16.07
N CYS A 102 -10.50 -30.13 -16.60
CA CYS A 102 -11.17 -28.88 -16.98
C CYS A 102 -11.70 -28.91 -18.42
N ARG A 103 -11.38 -29.94 -19.23
CA ARG A 103 -11.83 -29.99 -20.63
C ARG A 103 -13.32 -30.31 -20.72
N VAL A 104 -14.00 -29.58 -21.60
CA VAL A 104 -15.42 -29.73 -21.88
C VAL A 104 -15.64 -29.65 -23.41
N PRO A 105 -16.18 -30.72 -24.02
CA PRO A 105 -16.62 -30.68 -25.40
C PRO A 105 -17.78 -29.70 -25.60
N PHE A 106 -17.86 -29.07 -26.77
CA PHE A 106 -18.94 -28.13 -27.06
C PHE A 106 -20.32 -28.74 -27.00
N ALA A 107 -20.45 -29.99 -27.44
CA ALA A 107 -21.71 -30.72 -27.35
C ALA A 107 -22.20 -30.78 -25.89
N THR A 108 -21.30 -31.12 -24.96
CA THR A 108 -21.56 -31.18 -23.52
C THR A 108 -21.89 -29.80 -22.94
N PHE A 109 -21.12 -28.75 -23.29
CA PHE A 109 -21.42 -27.39 -22.85
C PHE A 109 -22.82 -26.93 -23.31
N MET A 110 -23.17 -27.21 -24.57
CA MET A 110 -24.46 -26.85 -25.14
C MET A 110 -25.61 -27.66 -24.53
N GLU A 111 -25.38 -28.92 -24.19
CA GLU A 111 -26.33 -29.72 -23.44
C GLU A 111 -26.57 -29.13 -22.04
N HIS A 112 -25.51 -28.77 -21.33
CA HIS A 112 -25.61 -28.12 -20.02
C HIS A 112 -26.36 -26.79 -20.12
N SER A 113 -26.05 -25.98 -21.14
CA SER A 113 -26.75 -24.73 -21.43
C SER A 113 -28.25 -24.95 -21.68
N ARG A 114 -28.63 -25.96 -22.47
CA ARG A 114 -30.04 -26.33 -22.70
C ARG A 114 -30.75 -26.73 -21.42
N LEU A 115 -30.07 -27.46 -20.52
CA LEU A 115 -30.64 -27.88 -19.24
C LEU A 115 -30.80 -26.70 -18.28
N ILE A 116 -29.81 -25.81 -18.20
CA ILE A 116 -29.84 -24.61 -17.35
C ILE A 116 -30.86 -23.59 -17.85
N LEU A 117 -30.91 -23.36 -19.17
CA LEU A 117 -31.76 -22.37 -19.84
C LEU A 117 -32.98 -23.02 -20.49
N LYS A 118 -33.49 -24.13 -19.94
CA LYS A 118 -34.61 -24.89 -20.51
C LYS A 118 -35.83 -24.03 -20.84
N ASN A 119 -36.07 -22.98 -20.05
CA ASN A 119 -37.20 -22.06 -20.21
C ASN A 119 -36.86 -20.82 -21.08
N ASN A 120 -35.67 -20.74 -21.68
CA ASN A 120 -35.22 -19.61 -22.49
C ASN A 120 -34.45 -20.08 -23.75
N PRO A 121 -35.14 -20.70 -24.73
CA PRO A 121 -34.51 -21.27 -25.93
C PRO A 121 -33.79 -20.21 -26.77
N LYS A 122 -34.26 -18.95 -26.77
CA LYS A 122 -33.61 -17.84 -27.47
C LYS A 122 -32.21 -17.57 -26.93
N SER A 123 -31.99 -17.72 -25.61
CA SER A 123 -30.67 -17.54 -25.00
C SER A 123 -29.71 -18.67 -25.35
N VAL A 124 -30.21 -19.90 -25.43
CA VAL A 124 -29.42 -21.06 -25.88
C VAL A 124 -28.98 -20.87 -27.33
N GLU A 125 -29.91 -20.48 -28.21
CA GLU A 125 -29.61 -20.22 -29.62
C GLU A 125 -28.60 -19.08 -29.78
N PHE A 126 -28.73 -18.03 -28.96
CA PHE A 126 -27.76 -16.94 -28.93
C PHE A 126 -26.37 -17.41 -28.48
N GLN A 127 -26.26 -18.23 -27.43
CA GLN A 127 -24.98 -18.81 -27.01
C GLN A 127 -24.36 -19.69 -28.09
N MET A 128 -25.17 -20.50 -28.77
CA MET A 128 -24.74 -21.34 -29.90
C MET A 128 -24.14 -20.48 -31.03
N ARG A 129 -24.84 -19.42 -31.44
CA ARG A 129 -24.32 -18.47 -32.46
C ARG A 129 -23.04 -17.78 -32.03
N ILE A 130 -22.85 -17.50 -30.74
CA ILE A 130 -21.59 -16.95 -30.23
C ILE A 130 -20.47 -17.99 -30.37
N LEU A 131 -20.69 -19.23 -29.94
CA LEU A 131 -19.68 -20.29 -29.98
C LEU A 131 -19.26 -20.63 -31.41
N GLU A 132 -20.21 -20.71 -32.33
CA GLU A 132 -19.93 -20.94 -33.77
C GLU A 132 -19.07 -19.82 -34.37
N ARG A 133 -19.18 -18.60 -33.84
CA ARG A 133 -18.46 -17.41 -34.34
C ARG A 133 -17.25 -17.04 -33.49
N SER A 134 -17.00 -17.71 -32.38
CA SER A 134 -15.92 -17.35 -31.45
C SER A 134 -14.55 -17.88 -31.88
N GLY A 135 -14.50 -18.80 -32.86
CA GLY A 135 -13.25 -19.44 -33.29
C GLY A 135 -12.64 -20.38 -32.25
N LEU A 136 -13.44 -20.83 -31.28
CA LEU A 136 -13.01 -21.84 -30.31
C LEU A 136 -13.08 -23.22 -31.00
N GLY A 137 -12.11 -24.11 -30.75
CA GLY A 137 -12.07 -25.47 -31.33
C GLY A 137 -13.08 -26.42 -30.65
N GLU A 138 -13.22 -27.68 -31.06
CA GLU A 138 -14.32 -28.58 -30.62
C GLU A 138 -14.45 -28.80 -29.09
N GLU A 139 -13.40 -28.50 -28.32
CA GLU A 139 -13.37 -28.53 -26.87
C GLU A 139 -12.81 -27.21 -26.30
N THR A 140 -13.23 -26.86 -25.08
CA THR A 140 -12.67 -25.74 -24.30
C THR A 140 -12.39 -26.14 -22.86
N CYS A 141 -11.74 -25.28 -22.09
CA CYS A 141 -11.46 -25.51 -20.68
C CYS A 141 -12.32 -24.63 -19.80
N LEU A 142 -13.01 -25.24 -18.85
CA LEU A 142 -13.91 -24.61 -17.90
C LEU A 142 -13.53 -25.06 -16.48
N PRO A 143 -13.74 -24.22 -15.44
CA PRO A 143 -13.52 -24.64 -14.06
C PRO A 143 -14.42 -25.84 -13.69
N PRO A 144 -13.94 -26.82 -12.90
CA PRO A 144 -14.75 -27.98 -12.51
C PRO A 144 -16.09 -27.61 -11.87
N ALA A 145 -16.13 -26.47 -11.18
CA ALA A 145 -17.32 -25.92 -10.55
C ALA A 145 -18.49 -25.65 -11.51
N ILE A 146 -18.20 -25.37 -12.79
CA ILE A 146 -19.22 -25.09 -13.81
C ILE A 146 -19.57 -26.31 -14.66
N HIS A 147 -18.97 -27.47 -14.39
CA HIS A 147 -19.33 -28.74 -15.03
C HIS A 147 -20.60 -29.34 -14.42
N TYR A 148 -20.98 -28.91 -13.21
CA TYR A 148 -22.21 -29.38 -12.56
C TYR A 148 -23.45 -28.73 -13.17
N ILE A 149 -24.58 -29.44 -13.11
CA ILE A 149 -25.91 -28.90 -13.41
C ILE A 149 -26.77 -28.98 -12.14
N PRO A 150 -27.17 -27.84 -11.54
CA PRO A 150 -26.70 -26.48 -11.87
C PRO A 150 -25.23 -26.26 -11.49
N PRO A 151 -24.55 -25.25 -12.09
CA PRO A 151 -23.19 -24.87 -11.70
C PRO A 151 -23.07 -24.57 -10.20
N LYS A 152 -21.90 -24.82 -9.62
CA LYS A 152 -21.61 -24.61 -8.19
C LYS A 152 -20.54 -23.54 -7.96
N PRO A 153 -20.79 -22.26 -8.28
CA PRO A 153 -19.82 -21.18 -8.12
C PRO A 153 -19.69 -20.71 -6.66
N THR A 154 -19.41 -21.64 -5.73
CA THR A 154 -19.19 -21.31 -4.32
C THR A 154 -17.86 -20.57 -4.13
N MET A 155 -17.71 -19.88 -3.00
CA MET A 155 -16.45 -19.27 -2.59
C MET A 155 -15.29 -20.28 -2.54
N GLU A 156 -15.54 -21.48 -2.04
CA GLU A 156 -14.55 -22.56 -1.97
C GLU A 156 -14.07 -22.96 -3.36
N ASN A 157 -15.00 -23.18 -4.30
CA ASN A 157 -14.69 -23.58 -5.66
C ASN A 157 -13.97 -22.46 -6.44
N SER A 158 -14.40 -21.21 -6.26
CA SER A 158 -13.78 -20.04 -6.89
C SER A 158 -12.34 -19.82 -6.38
N ARG A 159 -12.07 -20.13 -5.11
CA ARG A 159 -10.71 -20.16 -4.55
C ARG A 159 -9.88 -21.29 -5.11
N GLY A 160 -10.45 -22.49 -5.18
CA GLY A 160 -9.76 -23.64 -5.79
C GLY A 160 -9.34 -23.35 -7.23
N GLU A 161 -10.18 -22.66 -8.00
CA GLU A 161 -9.83 -22.17 -9.34
C GLU A 161 -8.65 -21.18 -9.29
N ALA A 162 -8.73 -20.15 -8.44
CA ALA A 162 -7.67 -19.15 -8.32
C ALA A 162 -6.33 -19.77 -7.90
N GLU A 163 -6.33 -20.68 -6.93
CA GLU A 163 -5.14 -21.42 -6.47
C GLU A 163 -4.58 -22.30 -7.60
N LEU A 164 -5.43 -23.06 -8.29
CA LEU A 164 -5.03 -23.89 -9.42
C LEU A 164 -4.35 -23.06 -10.51
N VAL A 165 -4.95 -21.93 -10.91
CA VAL A 165 -4.43 -21.09 -11.99
C VAL A 165 -3.14 -20.39 -11.57
N ILE A 166 -3.15 -19.71 -10.42
CA ILE A 166 -2.04 -18.85 -9.99
C ILE A 166 -0.84 -19.69 -9.58
N PHE A 167 -1.03 -20.71 -8.72
CA PHE A 167 0.10 -21.49 -8.21
C PHE A 167 0.69 -22.39 -9.29
N SER A 168 -0.11 -22.99 -10.18
CA SER A 168 0.47 -23.78 -11.28
C SER A 168 1.34 -22.92 -12.22
N ALA A 169 0.92 -21.69 -12.53
CA ALA A 169 1.74 -20.77 -13.32
C ALA A 169 2.99 -20.33 -12.55
N MET A 170 2.85 -20.04 -11.25
CA MET A 170 3.96 -19.60 -10.42
C MET A 170 5.00 -20.70 -10.19
N ASP A 171 4.57 -21.93 -9.92
CA ASP A 171 5.45 -23.10 -9.75
C ASP A 171 6.22 -23.38 -11.03
N SER A 172 5.57 -23.31 -12.19
CA SER A 172 6.24 -23.44 -13.49
C SER A 172 7.29 -22.34 -13.70
N LEU A 173 6.97 -21.09 -13.35
CA LEU A 173 7.90 -19.97 -13.46
C LEU A 173 9.12 -20.14 -12.53
N LEU A 174 8.88 -20.51 -11.27
CA LEU A 174 9.95 -20.74 -10.28
C LEU A 174 10.83 -21.92 -10.69
N GLN A 175 10.25 -22.98 -11.23
CA GLN A 175 11.00 -24.13 -11.73
C GLN A 175 11.89 -23.77 -12.92
N LYS A 176 11.38 -23.02 -13.90
CA LYS A 176 12.17 -22.60 -15.07
C LYS A 176 13.31 -21.66 -14.72
N THR A 177 13.05 -20.70 -13.82
CA THR A 177 14.01 -19.67 -13.46
C THR A 177 14.99 -20.09 -12.36
N GLY A 178 14.67 -21.13 -11.58
CA GLY A 178 15.43 -21.53 -10.40
C GLY A 178 15.32 -20.54 -9.22
N LEU A 179 14.46 -19.53 -9.33
CA LEU A 179 14.23 -18.54 -8.27
C LEU A 179 13.51 -19.20 -7.08
N LYS A 180 13.86 -18.80 -5.85
CA LYS A 180 13.11 -19.21 -4.67
C LYS A 180 12.04 -18.16 -4.35
N PRO A 181 10.87 -18.53 -3.81
CA PRO A 181 9.82 -17.56 -3.44
C PRO A 181 10.32 -16.42 -2.55
N LYS A 182 11.29 -16.69 -1.66
CA LYS A 182 11.90 -15.72 -0.75
C LYS A 182 12.79 -14.67 -1.45
N ASP A 183 13.18 -14.91 -2.69
CA ASP A 183 14.02 -14.01 -3.49
C ASP A 183 13.16 -13.01 -4.30
N ILE A 184 11.83 -13.12 -4.25
CA ILE A 184 10.89 -12.20 -4.88
C ILE A 184 10.64 -11.02 -3.93
N ASP A 185 11.11 -9.83 -4.31
CA ASP A 185 10.91 -8.61 -3.52
C ASP A 185 9.53 -7.97 -3.73
N ILE A 186 8.99 -8.03 -4.95
CA ILE A 186 7.71 -7.40 -5.34
C ILE A 186 6.82 -8.43 -6.03
N LEU A 187 5.66 -8.70 -5.42
CA LEU A 187 4.61 -9.53 -6.01
C LEU A 187 3.40 -8.66 -6.38
N ILE A 188 3.01 -8.70 -7.65
CA ILE A 188 1.80 -8.05 -8.17
C ILE A 188 0.86 -9.15 -8.63
N VAL A 189 -0.33 -9.21 -8.01
CA VAL A 189 -1.40 -10.11 -8.42
C VAL A 189 -2.49 -9.29 -9.07
N ASN A 190 -2.85 -9.62 -10.31
CA ASN A 190 -3.95 -9.01 -11.03
C ASN A 190 -5.03 -10.05 -11.30
N CYS A 191 -6.22 -9.84 -10.74
CA CYS A 191 -7.39 -10.67 -10.98
C CYS A 191 -8.59 -9.77 -11.27
N SER A 192 -9.21 -9.94 -12.45
CA SER A 192 -10.30 -9.07 -12.92
C SER A 192 -11.68 -9.54 -12.47
N LEU A 193 -11.85 -10.82 -12.19
CA LEU A 193 -13.13 -11.43 -11.83
C LEU A 193 -12.91 -12.42 -10.67
N PHE A 194 -12.78 -11.88 -9.46
CA PHE A 194 -12.97 -12.65 -8.23
C PHE A 194 -14.16 -12.04 -7.50
N SER A 195 -15.35 -12.29 -8.03
CA SER A 195 -16.60 -11.74 -7.51
C SER A 195 -17.46 -12.89 -7.00
N PRO A 196 -17.56 -13.05 -5.68
CA PRO A 196 -18.49 -14.00 -5.08
C PRO A 196 -19.90 -13.45 -4.95
N THR A 197 -20.18 -12.29 -5.55
CA THR A 197 -21.53 -11.73 -5.54
C THR A 197 -22.41 -12.63 -6.41
N PRO A 198 -23.50 -13.22 -5.90
CA PRO A 198 -24.40 -13.97 -6.74
C PRO A 198 -24.89 -13.03 -7.85
N SER A 199 -24.51 -13.34 -9.09
CA SER A 199 -25.16 -12.72 -10.24
C SER A 199 -26.67 -12.89 -10.06
N LEU A 200 -27.45 -11.83 -10.32
CA LEU A 200 -28.92 -11.79 -10.18
C LEU A 200 -29.64 -13.00 -10.82
N SER A 201 -28.98 -13.72 -11.73
CA SER A 201 -29.43 -14.97 -12.34
C SER A 201 -29.45 -16.20 -11.41
N ALA A 202 -28.78 -16.19 -10.26
CA ALA A 202 -28.70 -17.35 -9.35
C ALA A 202 -29.81 -17.40 -8.27
N MET A 203 -30.63 -16.35 -8.13
CA MET A 203 -31.70 -16.29 -7.12
C MET A 203 -33.01 -17.01 -7.52
N GLN A 204 -33.11 -17.62 -8.71
CA GLN A 204 -34.34 -18.29 -9.17
C GLN A 204 -34.31 -19.83 -9.18
N LEU A 205 -33.23 -20.47 -8.71
CA LEU A 205 -33.14 -21.94 -8.66
C LEU A 205 -32.85 -22.44 -7.24
N GLN A 206 -33.79 -22.21 -6.32
CA GLN A 206 -33.90 -23.04 -5.11
C GLN A 206 -35.16 -23.89 -5.23
N ASN A 207 -35.00 -25.10 -5.78
CA ASN A 207 -35.87 -26.22 -5.44
C ASN A 207 -35.02 -27.33 -4.84
N SER A 208 -35.46 -27.77 -3.68
CA SER A 208 -34.93 -28.80 -2.80
C SER A 208 -34.52 -30.08 -3.52
N HIS A 209 -33.34 -30.63 -3.22
CA HIS A 209 -33.15 -32.06 -2.99
C HIS A 209 -31.95 -32.33 -2.07
N ARG A 210 -32.20 -33.15 -1.04
CA ARG A 210 -31.20 -33.73 -0.13
C ARG A 210 -30.35 -34.74 -0.89
N CYS A 211 -29.03 -34.74 -0.67
CA CYS A 211 -28.18 -35.90 -0.92
C CYS A 211 -27.18 -36.09 0.24
N ILE A 212 -26.99 -37.37 0.58
CA ILE A 212 -26.32 -37.92 1.76
C ILE A 212 -24.79 -37.96 1.54
N PRO A 213 -23.95 -37.69 2.56
CA PRO A 213 -22.49 -37.73 2.43
C PRO A 213 -21.92 -39.16 2.56
N LEU A 214 -20.90 -39.48 1.76
CA LEU A 214 -20.04 -40.65 1.95
C LEU A 214 -18.61 -40.22 2.30
N CYS A 215 -18.07 -40.89 3.33
CA CYS A 215 -16.73 -40.83 3.91
C CYS A 215 -16.37 -39.69 4.89
N SER A 216 -16.50 -40.01 6.19
CA SER A 216 -15.87 -39.32 7.31
C SER A 216 -14.42 -39.80 7.49
N SER A 217 -13.46 -38.89 7.66
CA SER A 217 -12.18 -39.22 8.33
C SER A 217 -12.20 -38.70 9.77
N LYS A 218 -12.01 -39.63 10.71
CA LYS A 218 -11.95 -39.35 12.15
C LYS A 218 -10.62 -38.66 12.47
N LYS A 219 -10.65 -37.43 13.00
CA LYS A 219 -9.51 -36.82 13.72
C LYS A 219 -9.80 -36.78 15.21
N THR A 220 -8.94 -37.47 15.97
CA THR A 220 -8.96 -37.58 17.43
C THR A 220 -8.59 -36.26 18.11
N LYS A 221 -9.41 -35.83 19.07
CA LYS A 221 -9.16 -34.67 19.93
C LYS A 221 -8.18 -35.03 21.05
N LYS A 222 -7.02 -34.37 21.11
CA LYS A 222 -6.22 -34.24 22.35
C LYS A 222 -6.45 -32.84 22.94
N LYS A 223 -6.92 -32.80 24.19
CA LYS A 223 -6.91 -31.62 25.07
C LYS A 223 -5.45 -31.30 25.39
N ASN A 224 -5.01 -30.05 25.19
CA ASN A 224 -3.79 -29.51 25.81
C ASN A 224 -4.02 -28.05 26.22
N MET A 225 -3.61 -27.74 27.45
CA MET A 225 -3.49 -26.41 28.04
C MET A 225 -2.46 -25.55 27.28
N PRO A 226 -2.49 -24.21 27.42
CA PRO A 226 -1.66 -23.31 26.62
C PRO A 226 -0.16 -23.48 26.94
N PRO A 227 0.72 -23.65 25.94
CA PRO A 227 2.16 -23.66 26.18
C PRO A 227 2.70 -22.23 26.27
N ALA A 228 3.63 -22.04 27.21
CA ALA A 228 4.50 -20.87 27.28
C ALA A 228 5.39 -20.75 26.03
N MET A 229 5.81 -19.52 25.70
CA MET A 229 6.59 -19.19 24.51
C MET A 229 7.91 -19.98 24.42
N PRO A 230 8.31 -20.48 23.22
CA PRO A 230 9.65 -21.01 22.99
C PRO A 230 10.69 -19.88 22.85
N ASP A 231 11.96 -20.22 23.12
CA ASP A 231 13.10 -19.31 23.17
C ASP A 231 13.67 -18.98 21.76
N PHE A 232 14.02 -17.72 21.52
CA PHE A 232 14.14 -17.07 20.20
C PHE A 232 15.54 -16.50 19.90
N SER A 233 16.55 -17.34 19.70
CA SER A 233 17.93 -16.84 19.56
C SER A 233 18.51 -16.86 18.14
N ASN A 234 17.97 -17.62 17.18
CA ASN A 234 18.68 -17.90 15.92
C ASN A 234 18.23 -17.14 14.66
N THR A 235 16.94 -16.81 14.50
CA THR A 235 16.44 -16.15 13.25
C THR A 235 16.69 -14.63 13.21
N LEU A 236 16.95 -14.00 14.36
CA LEU A 236 17.18 -12.55 14.49
C LEU A 236 18.60 -12.13 14.05
N LYS A 237 19.56 -13.05 14.01
CA LYS A 237 20.99 -12.74 13.79
C LYS A 237 21.28 -12.13 12.41
N LEU A 238 20.65 -12.62 11.34
CA LEU A 238 20.95 -12.20 9.96
C LEU A 238 20.35 -10.84 9.58
N LYS A 239 19.14 -10.50 10.08
CA LYS A 239 18.49 -9.23 9.76
C LYS A 239 19.16 -8.03 10.45
N TYR A 240 19.57 -8.18 11.70
CA TYR A 240 20.25 -7.10 12.45
C TYR A 240 21.70 -6.88 12.00
N VAL A 241 22.42 -7.94 11.62
CA VAL A 241 23.75 -7.79 11.00
C VAL A 241 23.65 -7.06 9.67
N LYS A 242 22.64 -7.38 8.84
CA LYS A 242 22.42 -6.69 7.56
C LYS A 242 22.01 -5.22 7.75
N LEU A 243 21.17 -4.92 8.76
CA LEU A 243 20.75 -3.54 9.08
C LEU A 243 21.89 -2.71 9.69
N GLY A 244 22.67 -3.30 10.60
CA GLY A 244 23.86 -2.68 11.18
C GLY A 244 24.95 -2.45 10.14
N TYR A 245 25.13 -3.40 9.21
CA TYR A 245 26.00 -3.23 8.04
C TYR A 245 25.49 -2.13 7.11
N GLN A 246 24.18 -2.07 6.84
CA GLN A 246 23.58 -1.00 6.04
C GLN A 246 23.75 0.37 6.72
N TYR A 247 23.57 0.46 8.03
CA TYR A 247 23.78 1.70 8.78
C TYR A 247 25.26 2.10 8.76
N LEU A 248 26.15 1.15 9.04
CA LEU A 248 27.60 1.37 8.97
C LEU A 248 28.01 1.83 7.58
N VAL A 249 27.56 1.18 6.50
CA VAL A 249 27.86 1.54 5.11
C VAL A 249 27.24 2.89 4.73
N ASN A 250 25.98 3.13 5.06
CA ASN A 250 25.28 4.39 4.73
C ASN A 250 25.87 5.60 5.46
N HIS A 251 26.44 5.37 6.65
CA HIS A 251 27.06 6.41 7.46
C HIS A 251 28.59 6.28 7.52
N ILE A 252 29.22 5.42 6.71
CA ILE A 252 30.65 5.13 6.81
C ILE A 252 31.46 6.40 6.55
N VAL A 253 31.03 7.17 5.54
CA VAL A 253 31.62 8.45 5.19
C VAL A 253 31.52 9.42 6.36
N THR A 254 30.37 9.49 7.04
CA THR A 254 30.19 10.39 8.19
C THR A 254 30.99 9.91 9.41
N LEU A 255 30.99 8.61 9.68
CA LEU A 255 31.67 7.98 10.80
C LEU A 255 33.20 8.02 10.66
N THR A 256 33.72 8.11 9.44
CA THR A 256 35.17 8.32 9.18
C THR A 256 35.53 9.80 9.07
N LEU A 257 34.75 10.62 8.36
CA LEU A 257 35.07 12.05 8.20
C LEU A 257 34.99 12.81 9.52
N VAL A 258 33.99 12.56 10.36
CA VAL A 258 33.84 13.33 11.62
C VAL A 258 35.05 13.20 12.54
N PRO A 259 35.58 11.99 12.85
CA PRO A 259 36.81 11.88 13.65
C PRO A 259 38.05 12.41 12.94
N ILE A 260 38.17 12.30 11.61
CA ILE A 260 39.28 12.90 10.85
C ILE A 260 39.22 14.44 10.94
N MET A 261 38.05 15.03 10.71
CA MET A 261 37.83 16.47 10.82
C MET A 261 38.04 16.96 12.25
N ALA A 262 37.61 16.19 13.25
CA ALA A 262 37.86 16.50 14.66
C ALA A 262 39.36 16.42 15.00
N ALA A 263 40.09 15.43 14.48
CA ALA A 263 41.53 15.31 14.66
C ALA A 263 42.28 16.48 14.00
N ILE A 264 41.92 16.83 12.75
CA ILE A 264 42.47 18.00 12.05
C ILE A 264 42.16 19.27 12.83
N PHE A 265 40.93 19.45 13.31
CA PHE A 265 40.52 20.62 14.09
C PHE A 265 41.27 20.72 15.42
N ILE A 266 41.47 19.60 16.12
CA ILE A 266 42.28 19.54 17.35
C ILE A 266 43.74 19.91 17.04
N GLU A 267 44.28 19.44 15.93
CA GLU A 267 45.66 19.75 15.55
C GLU A 267 45.83 21.21 15.12
N VAL A 268 44.83 21.78 14.42
CA VAL A 268 44.79 23.21 14.10
C VAL A 268 44.67 24.07 15.36
N LEU A 269 43.90 23.63 16.36
CA LEU A 269 43.80 24.30 17.66
C LEU A 269 45.09 24.22 18.50
N ARG A 270 45.97 23.24 18.21
CA ARG A 270 47.27 23.09 18.86
C ARG A 270 48.37 23.93 18.22
N LEU A 271 48.17 24.40 16.98
CA LEU A 271 49.11 25.27 16.27
C LEU A 271 49.04 26.71 16.82
N GLY A 272 50.20 27.33 16.97
CA GLY A 272 50.31 28.74 17.35
C GLY A 272 49.86 29.69 16.22
N PRO A 273 49.55 30.97 16.51
CA PRO A 273 49.15 31.96 15.50
C PRO A 273 50.17 32.11 14.37
N ASP A 274 51.47 32.06 14.70
CA ASP A 274 52.57 32.20 13.75
C ASP A 274 52.76 30.95 12.87
N GLU A 275 52.44 29.76 13.40
CA GLU A 275 52.48 28.49 12.65
C GLU A 275 51.31 28.37 11.69
N ILE A 276 50.13 28.87 12.07
CA ILE A 276 48.95 28.95 11.19
C ILE A 276 49.23 29.95 10.05
N LEU A 277 49.86 31.09 10.34
CA LEU A 277 50.28 32.06 9.33
C LEU A 277 51.33 31.48 8.37
N ASN A 278 52.29 30.72 8.87
CA ASN A 278 53.28 30.01 8.03
C ASN A 278 52.66 28.88 7.20
N LEU A 279 51.68 28.13 7.74
CA LEU A 279 50.94 27.11 6.99
C LEU A 279 50.07 27.75 5.90
N TRP A 280 49.43 28.88 6.20
CA TRP A 280 48.65 29.65 5.23
C TRP A 280 49.53 30.26 4.14
N ASN A 281 50.70 30.79 4.51
CA ASN A 281 51.66 31.35 3.56
C ASN A 281 52.38 30.25 2.74
N SER A 282 52.50 29.01 3.23
CA SER A 282 53.03 27.87 2.48
C SER A 282 51.99 27.21 1.57
N LEU A 283 50.69 27.42 1.83
CA LEU A 283 49.58 27.05 0.94
C LEU A 283 49.51 27.99 -0.27
N HIS A 284 50.50 27.90 -1.16
CA HIS A 284 50.39 28.43 -2.51
C HIS A 284 49.45 27.52 -3.32
N PHE A 285 48.14 27.77 -3.23
CA PHE A 285 47.17 27.06 -4.05
C PHE A 285 47.37 27.47 -5.51
N ASP A 286 47.97 26.58 -6.30
CA ASP A 286 48.01 26.70 -7.74
C ASP A 286 46.58 26.74 -8.30
N LEU A 287 46.35 27.49 -9.39
CA LEU A 287 45.05 27.61 -10.06
C LEU A 287 44.46 26.23 -10.36
N VAL A 288 45.31 25.26 -10.66
CA VAL A 288 45.01 23.85 -10.88
C VAL A 288 44.35 23.21 -9.65
N GLN A 289 44.90 23.42 -8.45
CA GLN A 289 44.37 22.85 -7.22
C GLN A 289 43.00 23.44 -6.86
N ILE A 290 42.80 24.74 -7.12
CA ILE A 290 41.51 25.42 -6.92
C ILE A 290 40.46 24.84 -7.88
N LEU A 291 40.79 24.69 -9.16
CA LEU A 291 39.90 24.11 -10.16
C LEU A 291 39.55 22.65 -9.84
N CYS A 292 40.54 21.81 -9.51
CA CYS A 292 40.31 20.42 -9.12
C CYS A 292 39.45 20.30 -7.85
N SER A 293 39.70 21.13 -6.84
CA SER A 293 38.94 21.12 -5.58
C SER A 293 37.51 21.59 -5.77
N SER A 294 37.30 22.67 -6.53
CA SER A 294 35.96 23.17 -6.86
C SER A 294 35.17 22.15 -7.68
N PHE A 295 35.80 21.49 -8.66
CA PHE A 295 35.20 20.41 -9.43
C PHE A 295 34.84 19.23 -8.54
N LEU A 296 35.71 18.80 -7.64
CA LEU A 296 35.44 17.70 -6.71
C LEU A 296 34.22 18.02 -5.83
N ILE A 297 34.11 19.25 -5.34
CA ILE A 297 32.95 19.72 -4.56
C ILE A 297 31.67 19.68 -5.42
N ILE A 298 31.73 20.16 -6.67
CA ILE A 298 30.60 20.12 -7.60
C ILE A 298 30.21 18.67 -7.95
N PHE A 299 31.19 17.80 -8.15
CA PHE A 299 31.00 16.38 -8.45
C PHE A 299 30.33 15.67 -7.27
N ILE A 300 30.90 15.78 -6.07
CA ILE A 300 30.35 15.20 -4.83
C ILE A 300 28.95 15.78 -4.58
N GLY A 301 28.78 17.09 -4.74
CA GLY A 301 27.48 17.76 -4.61
C GLY A 301 26.45 17.20 -5.60
N THR A 302 26.81 17.06 -6.86
CA THR A 302 25.93 16.52 -7.92
C THR A 302 25.55 15.08 -7.64
N VAL A 303 26.52 14.21 -7.34
CA VAL A 303 26.28 12.81 -6.97
C VAL A 303 25.39 12.72 -5.74
N TYR A 304 25.64 13.54 -4.72
CA TYR A 304 24.81 13.61 -3.51
C TYR A 304 23.37 14.01 -3.82
N PHE A 305 23.15 15.08 -4.58
CA PHE A 305 21.80 15.55 -4.93
C PHE A 305 21.05 14.60 -5.87
N MET A 306 21.76 13.89 -6.77
CA MET A 306 21.18 12.89 -7.66
C MET A 306 20.88 11.56 -6.95
N SER A 307 21.69 11.17 -5.96
CA SER A 307 21.50 9.95 -5.17
C SER A 307 20.42 10.10 -4.10
N LYS A 308 20.11 11.33 -3.70
CA LYS A 308 19.15 11.60 -2.63
C LYS A 308 17.72 11.26 -3.09
N PRO A 309 16.96 10.45 -2.32
CA PRO A 309 15.56 10.19 -2.64
C PRO A 309 14.75 11.49 -2.57
N ARG A 310 13.75 11.59 -3.45
CA ARG A 310 12.86 12.75 -3.51
C ARG A 310 12.04 12.82 -2.22
N THR A 311 11.88 14.01 -1.67
CA THR A 311 10.97 14.19 -0.54
C THR A 311 9.53 14.07 -1.03
N ILE A 312 8.73 13.29 -0.31
CA ILE A 312 7.30 13.13 -0.59
C ILE A 312 6.52 13.92 0.45
N TYR A 313 5.68 14.79 -0.06
CA TYR A 313 4.86 15.69 0.71
C TYR A 313 3.43 15.20 0.75
N LEU A 314 2.83 15.21 1.93
CA LEU A 314 1.39 15.21 2.11
C LEU A 314 0.91 16.66 2.03
N VAL A 315 0.34 17.02 0.88
CA VAL A 315 -0.10 18.39 0.59
C VAL A 315 -1.34 18.71 1.41
N ASP A 316 -2.38 17.88 1.27
CA ASP A 316 -3.59 17.90 2.09
C ASP A 316 -4.35 16.57 1.96
N TYR A 317 -5.39 16.41 2.76
CA TYR A 317 -6.33 15.30 2.68
C TYR A 317 -7.74 15.76 3.11
N ALA A 318 -8.74 14.98 2.73
CA ALA A 318 -10.13 15.16 3.12
C ALA A 318 -10.73 13.82 3.52
N CYS A 319 -11.55 13.80 4.57
CA CYS A 319 -12.29 12.62 5.00
C CYS A 319 -13.77 12.81 4.68
N PHE A 320 -14.44 11.72 4.29
CA PHE A 320 -15.88 11.68 4.10
C PHE A 320 -16.58 11.89 5.44
N LYS A 321 -17.55 12.80 5.47
CA LYS A 321 -18.45 12.96 6.61
C LYS A 321 -19.81 12.35 6.24
N PRO A 322 -20.22 11.24 6.86
CA PRO A 322 -21.52 10.64 6.57
C PRO A 322 -22.68 11.64 6.81
N PRO A 323 -23.70 11.69 5.93
CA PRO A 323 -24.92 12.43 6.18
C PRO A 323 -25.63 11.93 7.44
N VAL A 324 -26.38 12.81 8.12
CA VAL A 324 -27.13 12.46 9.35
C VAL A 324 -28.15 11.35 9.08
N THR A 325 -28.68 11.25 7.86
CA THR A 325 -29.59 10.19 7.43
C THR A 325 -28.98 8.78 7.46
N CYS A 326 -27.65 8.67 7.51
CA CYS A 326 -26.94 7.39 7.60
C CYS A 326 -26.68 6.95 9.06
N ARG A 327 -27.02 7.80 10.05
CA ARG A 327 -26.82 7.51 11.48
C ARG A 327 -27.67 6.32 11.92
N VAL A 328 -27.06 5.39 12.66
CA VAL A 328 -27.76 4.25 13.26
C VAL A 328 -27.43 4.17 14.76
N PRO A 329 -28.33 4.67 15.63
CA PRO A 329 -28.23 4.49 17.08
C PRO A 329 -28.26 3.02 17.48
N PHE A 330 -27.78 2.71 18.69
CA PHE A 330 -27.77 1.33 19.18
C PHE A 330 -29.18 0.73 19.29
N ALA A 331 -30.17 1.53 19.70
CA ALA A 331 -31.57 1.08 19.77
C ALA A 331 -32.08 0.61 18.40
N THR A 332 -31.87 1.41 17.35
CA THR A 332 -32.24 1.08 15.97
C THR A 332 -31.49 -0.16 15.47
N PHE A 333 -30.18 -0.24 15.70
CA PHE A 333 -29.41 -1.44 15.34
C PHE A 333 -29.97 -2.69 16.02
N MET A 334 -30.26 -2.61 17.32
CA MET A 334 -30.78 -3.74 18.10
C MET A 334 -32.19 -4.15 17.69
N GLU A 335 -33.05 -3.20 17.34
CA GLU A 335 -34.36 -3.48 16.75
C GLU A 335 -34.23 -4.22 15.41
N HIS A 336 -33.38 -3.72 14.50
CA HIS A 336 -33.12 -4.37 13.22
C HIS A 336 -32.56 -5.79 13.42
N SER A 337 -31.59 -5.96 14.32
CA SER A 337 -31.04 -7.27 14.68
C SER A 337 -32.12 -8.23 15.18
N ARG A 338 -33.07 -7.79 16.03
CA ARG A 338 -34.18 -8.63 16.51
C ARG A 338 -35.11 -9.05 15.38
N LEU A 339 -35.36 -8.17 14.42
CA LEU A 339 -36.21 -8.46 13.26
C LEU A 339 -35.52 -9.40 12.26
N ILE A 340 -34.26 -9.15 11.93
CA ILE A 340 -33.46 -9.94 10.98
C ILE A 340 -33.14 -11.33 11.57
N LEU A 341 -32.75 -11.40 12.84
CA LEU A 341 -32.36 -12.62 13.54
C LEU A 341 -33.48 -13.13 14.46
N LYS A 342 -34.75 -12.94 14.09
CA LYS A 342 -35.93 -13.31 14.89
C LYS A 342 -35.87 -14.75 15.41
N ASN A 343 -35.37 -15.67 14.58
CA ASN A 343 -35.26 -17.10 14.92
C ASN A 343 -33.95 -17.46 15.66
N ASN A 344 -33.07 -16.49 15.92
CA ASN A 344 -31.74 -16.68 16.51
C ASN A 344 -31.48 -15.70 17.68
N PRO A 345 -32.25 -15.75 18.78
CA PRO A 345 -32.15 -14.79 19.89
C PRO A 345 -30.76 -14.76 20.54
N LYS A 346 -30.05 -15.90 20.57
CA LYS A 346 -28.66 -15.98 21.08
C LYS A 346 -27.67 -15.16 20.25
N SER A 347 -27.94 -14.97 18.96
CA SER A 347 -27.11 -14.15 18.07
C SER A 347 -27.38 -12.67 18.27
N VAL A 348 -28.63 -12.28 18.52
CA VAL A 348 -29.01 -10.92 18.92
C VAL A 348 -28.31 -10.54 20.23
N GLU A 349 -28.41 -11.39 21.26
CA GLU A 349 -27.75 -11.16 22.55
C GLU A 349 -26.21 -11.11 22.42
N PHE A 350 -25.64 -11.89 21.50
CA PHE A 350 -24.22 -11.79 21.16
C PHE A 350 -23.87 -10.42 20.56
N GLN A 351 -24.62 -9.94 19.56
CA GLN A 351 -24.40 -8.62 18.96
C GLN A 351 -24.54 -7.50 20.00
N MET A 352 -25.54 -7.59 20.89
CA MET A 352 -25.73 -6.66 22.00
C MET A 352 -24.46 -6.57 22.85
N ARG A 353 -23.96 -7.70 23.38
CA ARG A 353 -22.74 -7.75 24.19
C ARG A 353 -21.50 -7.19 23.49
N ILE A 354 -21.41 -7.36 22.18
CA ILE A 354 -20.33 -6.77 21.37
C ILE A 354 -20.48 -5.25 21.34
N LEU A 355 -21.66 -4.72 21.01
CA LEU A 355 -21.89 -3.28 20.97
C LEU A 355 -21.60 -2.60 22.32
N GLU A 356 -22.08 -3.19 23.42
CA GLU A 356 -21.83 -2.69 24.79
C GLU A 356 -20.34 -2.46 25.09
N ARG A 357 -19.45 -3.27 24.51
CA ARG A 357 -17.99 -3.27 24.77
C ARG A 357 -17.16 -2.70 23.62
N SER A 358 -17.81 -2.35 22.52
CA SER A 358 -17.14 -2.04 21.26
C SER A 358 -16.38 -0.71 21.28
N GLY A 359 -16.80 0.21 22.16
CA GLY A 359 -16.31 1.59 22.20
C GLY A 359 -16.90 2.50 21.12
N LEU A 360 -17.88 2.01 20.34
CA LEU A 360 -18.65 2.82 19.41
C LEU A 360 -19.60 3.76 20.17
N GLY A 361 -20.02 4.84 19.51
CA GLY A 361 -21.03 5.77 20.02
C GLY A 361 -22.32 5.75 19.19
N GLU A 362 -23.32 6.47 19.70
CA GLU A 362 -24.67 6.61 19.13
C GLU A 362 -24.75 7.37 17.80
N GLU A 363 -23.63 7.97 17.35
CA GLU A 363 -23.55 8.79 16.14
C GLU A 363 -22.89 8.05 14.95
N THR A 364 -22.58 6.76 15.11
CA THR A 364 -21.97 5.97 14.03
C THR A 364 -22.93 5.73 12.86
N CYS A 365 -22.41 5.56 11.65
CA CYS A 365 -23.21 5.55 10.42
C CYS A 365 -23.05 4.26 9.60
N LEU A 366 -24.14 3.79 9.01
CA LEU A 366 -24.20 2.65 8.09
C LEU A 366 -24.80 3.08 6.75
N PRO A 367 -24.43 2.45 5.62
CA PRO A 367 -25.00 2.77 4.31
C PRO A 367 -26.50 2.52 4.25
N PRO A 368 -27.26 3.31 3.45
CA PRO A 368 -28.72 3.18 3.33
C PRO A 368 -29.21 1.74 3.05
N ALA A 369 -28.41 0.95 2.33
CA ALA A 369 -28.71 -0.44 2.01
C ALA A 369 -28.90 -1.35 3.25
N ILE A 370 -28.24 -1.02 4.36
CA ILE A 370 -28.28 -1.76 5.63
C ILE A 370 -29.45 -1.29 6.53
N HIS A 371 -30.11 -0.18 6.19
CA HIS A 371 -31.25 0.35 6.94
C HIS A 371 -32.55 -0.41 6.60
N TYR A 372 -32.60 -1.11 5.47
CA TYR A 372 -33.74 -1.95 5.10
C TYR A 372 -33.80 -3.21 5.96
N ILE A 373 -35.03 -3.73 6.15
CA ILE A 373 -35.29 -5.01 6.82
C ILE A 373 -36.06 -5.92 5.85
N PRO A 374 -35.43 -6.98 5.28
CA PRO A 374 -34.02 -7.31 5.39
C PRO A 374 -33.10 -6.33 4.61
N PRO A 375 -31.79 -6.27 4.95
CA PRO A 375 -30.81 -5.46 4.21
C PRO A 375 -30.79 -5.80 2.71
N LYS A 376 -30.45 -4.80 1.88
CA LYS A 376 -30.43 -4.91 0.41
C LYS A 376 -29.00 -4.82 -0.17
N PRO A 377 -28.15 -5.85 -0.02
CA PRO A 377 -26.75 -5.84 -0.47
C PRO A 377 -26.62 -6.04 -2.00
N THR A 378 -27.27 -5.19 -2.80
CA THR A 378 -27.22 -5.28 -4.27
C THR A 378 -25.97 -4.59 -4.82
N MET A 379 -25.58 -4.94 -6.05
CA MET A 379 -24.50 -4.25 -6.77
C MET A 379 -24.82 -2.76 -6.99
N GLU A 380 -26.08 -2.42 -7.25
CA GLU A 380 -26.54 -1.05 -7.40
C GLU A 380 -26.34 -0.25 -6.11
N ASN A 381 -26.80 -0.79 -4.97
CA ASN A 381 -26.62 -0.14 -3.67
C ASN A 381 -25.14 -0.02 -3.26
N SER A 382 -24.33 -1.05 -3.58
CA SER A 382 -22.89 -1.02 -3.33
C SER A 382 -22.18 0.06 -4.17
N ARG A 383 -22.60 0.24 -5.44
CA ARG A 383 -22.12 1.37 -6.27
C ARG A 383 -22.58 2.71 -5.70
N GLY A 384 -23.82 2.81 -5.23
CA GLY A 384 -24.34 4.02 -4.59
C GLY A 384 -23.56 4.44 -3.35
N GLU A 385 -23.21 3.49 -2.47
CA GLU A 385 -22.31 3.75 -1.33
C GLU A 385 -20.93 4.20 -1.82
N ALA A 386 -20.35 3.52 -2.82
CA ALA A 386 -19.04 3.88 -3.37
C ALA A 386 -19.00 5.30 -3.93
N GLU A 387 -20.00 5.68 -4.71
CA GLU A 387 -20.12 7.03 -5.27
C GLU A 387 -20.28 8.08 -4.17
N LEU A 388 -21.17 7.83 -3.20
CA LEU A 388 -21.39 8.73 -2.07
C LEU A 388 -20.09 9.00 -1.30
N VAL A 389 -19.36 7.95 -0.92
CA VAL A 389 -18.15 8.08 -0.09
C VAL A 389 -16.99 8.66 -0.89
N ILE A 390 -16.69 8.08 -2.06
CA ILE A 390 -15.51 8.45 -2.84
C ILE A 390 -15.66 9.84 -3.44
N PHE A 391 -16.81 10.16 -4.03
CA PHE A 391 -16.98 11.47 -4.67
C PHE A 391 -16.97 12.58 -3.63
N SER A 392 -17.66 12.43 -2.50
CA SER A 392 -17.66 13.43 -1.43
C SER A 392 -16.25 13.72 -0.88
N ALA A 393 -15.42 12.68 -0.67
CA ALA A 393 -14.05 12.86 -0.20
C ALA A 393 -13.16 13.52 -1.27
N MET A 394 -13.32 13.13 -2.53
CA MET A 394 -12.58 13.71 -3.67
C MET A 394 -12.97 15.17 -3.91
N ASP A 395 -14.26 15.49 -3.93
CA ASP A 395 -14.76 16.87 -4.09
C ASP A 395 -14.21 17.78 -3.00
N SER A 396 -14.26 17.33 -1.75
CA SER A 396 -13.69 18.06 -0.60
C SER A 396 -12.18 18.28 -0.76
N LEU A 397 -11.43 17.27 -1.23
CA LEU A 397 -10.00 17.40 -1.47
C LEU A 397 -9.69 18.40 -2.60
N LEU A 398 -10.39 18.29 -3.73
CA LEU A 398 -10.20 19.17 -4.89
C LEU A 398 -10.54 20.62 -4.53
N GLN A 399 -11.66 20.84 -3.82
CA GLN A 399 -12.05 22.17 -3.34
C GLN A 399 -11.00 22.75 -2.39
N LYS A 400 -10.57 21.98 -1.38
CA LYS A 400 -9.58 22.44 -0.40
C LYS A 400 -8.22 22.73 -1.02
N THR A 401 -7.87 22.01 -2.07
CA THR A 401 -6.55 22.13 -2.70
C THR A 401 -6.50 23.06 -3.91
N GLY A 402 -7.66 23.38 -4.51
CA GLY A 402 -7.73 24.08 -5.80
C GLY A 402 -7.12 23.28 -6.95
N LEU A 403 -6.87 21.98 -6.76
CA LEU A 403 -6.26 21.12 -7.77
C LEU A 403 -7.30 20.81 -8.84
N LYS A 404 -6.94 20.92 -10.12
CA LYS A 404 -7.82 20.48 -11.21
C LYS A 404 -7.63 18.97 -11.42
N PRO A 405 -8.66 18.21 -11.80
CA PRO A 405 -8.52 16.78 -12.10
C PRO A 405 -7.41 16.44 -13.11
N LYS A 406 -7.13 17.35 -14.06
CA LYS A 406 -6.05 17.21 -15.05
C LYS A 406 -4.64 17.31 -14.46
N ASP A 407 -4.49 17.90 -13.27
CA ASP A 407 -3.21 18.05 -12.57
C ASP A 407 -2.80 16.81 -11.77
N ILE A 408 -3.65 15.78 -11.72
CA ILE A 408 -3.39 14.52 -11.02
C ILE A 408 -2.67 13.57 -11.96
N ASP A 409 -1.50 13.10 -11.53
CA ASP A 409 -0.64 12.23 -12.32
C ASP A 409 -0.87 10.74 -12.06
N ILE A 410 -1.13 10.42 -10.78
CA ILE A 410 -1.30 9.07 -10.26
C ILE A 410 -2.58 9.02 -9.44
N LEU A 411 -3.41 7.99 -9.64
CA LEU A 411 -4.59 7.69 -8.85
C LEU A 411 -4.48 6.28 -8.28
N ILE A 412 -4.57 6.15 -6.96
CA ILE A 412 -4.65 4.85 -6.28
C ILE A 412 -5.96 4.83 -5.51
N VAL A 413 -6.82 3.85 -5.79
CA VAL A 413 -8.04 3.61 -5.02
C VAL A 413 -7.90 2.28 -4.30
N ASN A 414 -8.09 2.26 -2.99
CA ASN A 414 -8.14 1.01 -2.23
C ASN A 414 -9.51 0.81 -1.57
N CYS A 415 -10.09 -0.35 -1.83
CA CYS A 415 -11.32 -0.87 -1.23
C CYS A 415 -11.22 -2.39 -1.23
N SER A 416 -11.31 -3.03 -0.07
CA SER A 416 -10.99 -4.46 0.04
C SER A 416 -12.14 -5.34 -0.42
N LEU A 417 -13.36 -5.00 0.00
CA LEU A 417 -14.54 -5.86 -0.02
C LEU A 417 -15.47 -5.59 -1.21
N PHE A 418 -15.22 -4.54 -1.98
CA PHE A 418 -15.98 -4.21 -3.19
C PHE A 418 -15.04 -3.91 -4.34
N SER A 419 -14.93 -4.88 -5.26
CA SER A 419 -14.08 -4.79 -6.45
C SER A 419 -14.91 -5.02 -7.72
N PRO A 420 -15.74 -4.03 -8.12
CA PRO A 420 -16.62 -4.17 -9.28
C PRO A 420 -15.87 -4.06 -10.61
N THR A 421 -16.53 -4.50 -11.68
CA THR A 421 -16.13 -4.20 -13.07
C THR A 421 -17.14 -3.23 -13.70
N PRO A 422 -16.72 -2.07 -14.25
CA PRO A 422 -15.37 -1.49 -14.18
C PRO A 422 -14.96 -1.11 -12.74
N SER A 423 -13.65 -1.00 -12.50
CA SER A 423 -13.05 -0.75 -11.18
C SER A 423 -13.42 0.61 -10.59
N LEU A 424 -13.25 0.78 -9.27
CA LEU A 424 -13.52 2.05 -8.59
C LEU A 424 -12.59 3.16 -9.09
N SER A 425 -11.34 2.84 -9.41
CA SER A 425 -10.42 3.80 -10.04
C SER A 425 -10.93 4.30 -11.39
N ALA A 426 -11.51 3.43 -12.22
CA ALA A 426 -12.12 3.81 -13.49
C ALA A 426 -13.39 4.66 -13.29
N MET A 427 -14.18 4.37 -12.26
CA MET A 427 -15.34 5.19 -11.85
C MET A 427 -14.93 6.63 -11.52
N VAL A 428 -13.85 6.82 -10.74
CA VAL A 428 -13.29 8.13 -10.40
C VAL A 428 -12.79 8.86 -11.66
N ILE A 429 -12.00 8.19 -12.50
CA ILE A 429 -11.49 8.77 -13.75
C ILE A 429 -12.63 9.25 -14.65
N ASN A 430 -13.69 8.44 -14.78
CA ASN A 430 -14.85 8.78 -15.57
C ASN A 430 -15.63 9.97 -15.00
N LYS A 431 -15.83 10.03 -13.68
CA LYS A 431 -16.55 11.14 -13.01
C LYS A 431 -15.83 12.48 -13.21
N TYR A 432 -14.53 12.51 -12.97
CA TYR A 432 -13.75 13.75 -12.92
C TYR A 432 -13.01 14.09 -14.22
N LYS A 433 -13.12 13.25 -15.25
CA LYS A 433 -12.49 13.44 -16.57
C LYS A 433 -10.99 13.69 -16.47
N PHE A 434 -10.31 12.77 -15.78
CA PHE A 434 -8.85 12.78 -15.69
C PHE A 434 -8.22 12.66 -17.08
N ARG A 435 -6.95 13.05 -17.18
CA ARG A 435 -6.17 12.93 -18.42
C ARG A 435 -6.02 11.47 -18.86
N SER A 436 -5.92 11.24 -20.17
CA SER A 436 -5.84 9.91 -20.77
C SER A 436 -4.58 9.10 -20.41
N ASN A 437 -3.55 9.76 -19.87
CA ASN A 437 -2.29 9.15 -19.44
C ASN A 437 -2.14 9.11 -17.91
N VAL A 438 -3.23 9.25 -17.14
CA VAL A 438 -3.20 9.03 -15.69
C VAL A 438 -2.74 7.59 -15.40
N LYS A 439 -1.89 7.43 -14.39
CA LYS A 439 -1.52 6.11 -13.87
C LYS A 439 -2.51 5.71 -12.80
N SER A 440 -3.34 4.71 -13.04
CA SER A 440 -4.42 4.33 -12.13
C SER A 440 -4.28 2.92 -11.59
N PHE A 441 -4.50 2.76 -10.28
CA PHE A 441 -4.41 1.48 -9.58
C PHE A 441 -5.64 1.27 -8.69
N ASN A 442 -6.15 0.04 -8.66
CA ASN A 442 -7.25 -0.36 -7.77
C ASN A 442 -6.75 -1.51 -6.88
N LEU A 443 -6.64 -1.28 -5.58
CA LEU A 443 -6.14 -2.27 -4.61
C LEU A 443 -7.30 -2.88 -3.81
N SER A 444 -7.41 -4.21 -3.80
CA SER A 444 -8.46 -4.97 -3.10
C SER A 444 -7.87 -6.11 -2.24
N GLY A 445 -8.69 -6.69 -1.34
CA GLY A 445 -8.31 -7.85 -0.52
C GLY A 445 -7.23 -7.63 0.56
N MET A 446 -6.85 -6.39 0.87
CA MET A 446 -5.75 -6.08 1.81
C MET A 446 -6.21 -5.71 3.25
N GLY A 447 -7.50 -5.49 3.45
CA GLY A 447 -8.11 -5.17 4.72
C GLY A 447 -7.74 -3.78 5.25
N CYS A 448 -7.89 -3.56 6.56
CA CYS A 448 -7.79 -2.23 7.16
C CYS A 448 -6.39 -1.58 7.08
N SER A 449 -5.34 -2.33 6.73
CA SER A 449 -3.99 -1.77 6.52
C SER A 449 -3.75 -1.22 5.10
N ALA A 450 -4.73 -1.38 4.20
CA ALA A 450 -4.63 -1.01 2.79
C ALA A 450 -4.32 0.48 2.56
N GLY A 451 -4.75 1.37 3.46
CA GLY A 451 -4.47 2.80 3.38
C GLY A 451 -2.96 3.06 3.41
N LEU A 452 -2.24 2.47 4.37
CA LEU A 452 -0.79 2.61 4.48
C LEU A 452 -0.03 1.89 3.36
N ILE A 453 -0.55 0.77 2.86
CA ILE A 453 -0.01 0.09 1.67
C ILE A 453 -0.12 0.99 0.44
N SER A 454 -1.23 1.73 0.32
CA SER A 454 -1.45 2.68 -0.79
C SER A 454 -0.50 3.88 -0.70
N ILE A 455 -0.20 4.36 0.51
CA ILE A 455 0.83 5.39 0.73
C ILE A 455 2.23 4.88 0.34
N ASP A 456 2.56 3.63 0.66
CA ASP A 456 3.82 2.98 0.26
C ASP A 456 3.95 2.89 -1.26
N LEU A 457 2.89 2.43 -1.95
CA LEU A 457 2.87 2.39 -3.42
C LEU A 457 2.98 3.79 -4.03
N ALA A 458 2.25 4.77 -3.48
CA ALA A 458 2.34 6.15 -3.93
C ALA A 458 3.76 6.71 -3.74
N ARG A 459 4.43 6.37 -2.62
CA ARG A 459 5.82 6.75 -2.36
C ARG A 459 6.72 6.26 -3.48
N ASP A 460 6.64 4.98 -3.83
CA ASP A 460 7.52 4.39 -4.84
C ASP A 460 7.27 4.97 -6.24
N LEU A 461 6.00 5.17 -6.60
CA LEU A 461 5.65 5.83 -7.86
C LEU A 461 6.13 7.28 -7.91
N LEU A 462 6.05 8.03 -6.80
CA LEU A 462 6.57 9.39 -6.70
C LEU A 462 8.11 9.46 -6.63
N GLN A 463 8.80 8.38 -6.23
CA GLN A 463 10.26 8.34 -6.38
C GLN A 463 10.65 8.25 -7.85
N VAL A 464 9.91 7.48 -8.64
CA VAL A 464 10.19 7.24 -10.06
C VAL A 464 9.70 8.37 -10.96
N HIS A 465 8.55 8.98 -10.65
CA HIS A 465 7.94 10.02 -11.48
C HIS A 465 8.20 11.42 -10.90
N PRO A 466 9.18 12.19 -11.44
CA PRO A 466 9.47 13.53 -10.94
C PRO A 466 8.30 14.49 -11.17
N ASN A 467 8.20 15.52 -10.33
CA ASN A 467 7.21 16.60 -10.42
C ASN A 467 5.75 16.14 -10.58
N SER A 468 5.38 15.08 -9.88
CA SER A 468 4.07 14.43 -9.98
C SER A 468 3.21 14.62 -8.73
N ASN A 469 1.90 14.63 -8.93
CA ASN A 469 0.87 14.58 -7.90
C ASN A 469 0.20 13.21 -7.90
N ALA A 470 0.11 12.59 -6.74
CA ALA A 470 -0.63 11.35 -6.54
C ALA A 470 -1.82 11.58 -5.62
N VAL A 471 -2.98 11.06 -6.01
CA VAL A 471 -4.16 11.01 -5.14
C VAL A 471 -4.40 9.56 -4.72
N VAL A 472 -4.47 9.34 -3.42
CA VAL A 472 -4.87 8.07 -2.83
C VAL A 472 -6.29 8.22 -2.29
N VAL A 473 -7.20 7.33 -2.68
CA VAL A 473 -8.56 7.24 -2.14
C VAL A 473 -8.67 5.94 -1.36
N SER A 474 -8.85 6.04 -0.05
CA SER A 474 -8.95 4.91 0.86
C SER A 474 -10.36 4.83 1.43
N THR A 475 -11.04 3.71 1.22
CA THR A 475 -12.41 3.49 1.67
C THR A 475 -12.66 2.00 1.92
N GLU A 476 -13.81 1.68 2.51
CA GLU A 476 -14.38 0.33 2.49
C GLU A 476 -15.88 0.43 2.23
N ILE A 477 -16.34 -0.27 1.20
CA ILE A 477 -17.75 -0.33 0.84
C ILE A 477 -18.32 -1.59 1.49
N ILE A 478 -19.12 -1.40 2.53
CA ILE A 478 -19.55 -2.48 3.42
C ILE A 478 -20.90 -3.08 3.03
N THR A 479 -21.67 -2.39 2.18
CA THR A 479 -22.97 -2.85 1.68
C THR A 479 -22.98 -4.32 1.21
N PRO A 480 -22.05 -4.79 0.34
CA PRO A 480 -22.15 -6.14 -0.20
C PRO A 480 -21.85 -7.25 0.82
N ASN A 481 -21.27 -6.92 1.98
CA ASN A 481 -20.72 -7.88 2.93
C ASN A 481 -21.46 -7.93 4.28
N TYR A 482 -22.70 -7.44 4.33
CA TYR A 482 -23.53 -7.58 5.52
C TYR A 482 -23.94 -9.05 5.71
N TYR A 483 -23.40 -9.70 6.75
CA TYR A 483 -23.64 -11.13 6.98
C TYR A 483 -25.06 -11.37 7.49
N GLN A 484 -25.80 -12.27 6.81
CA GLN A 484 -27.21 -12.60 7.11
C GLN A 484 -27.39 -13.97 7.79
N GLY A 485 -26.29 -14.64 8.17
CA GLY A 485 -26.35 -15.89 8.91
C GLY A 485 -26.27 -15.69 10.43
N ASN A 486 -25.98 -16.75 11.17
CA ASN A 486 -25.99 -16.75 12.64
C ASN A 486 -24.65 -17.14 13.28
N GLU A 487 -23.60 -17.37 12.50
CA GLU A 487 -22.26 -17.69 13.03
C GLU A 487 -21.62 -16.47 13.71
N ARG A 488 -21.30 -16.61 15.00
CA ARG A 488 -20.76 -15.52 15.83
C ARG A 488 -19.51 -14.85 15.26
N ALA A 489 -18.59 -15.64 14.69
CA ALA A 489 -17.34 -15.12 14.13
C ALA A 489 -17.57 -14.18 12.93
N LYS A 490 -18.66 -14.40 12.18
CA LYS A 490 -19.08 -13.61 11.02
C LYS A 490 -20.05 -12.47 11.36
N LEU A 491 -20.70 -12.52 12.54
CA LEU A 491 -21.56 -11.44 13.04
C LEU A 491 -20.78 -10.26 13.67
N LEU A 492 -19.54 -10.49 14.09
CA LEU A 492 -18.69 -9.46 14.70
C LEU A 492 -18.44 -8.26 13.75
N PRO A 493 -18.08 -8.46 12.46
CA PRO A 493 -17.99 -7.38 11.48
C PRO A 493 -19.24 -6.48 11.39
N ASN A 494 -20.46 -7.05 11.39
CA ASN A 494 -21.71 -6.28 11.33
C ASN A 494 -21.82 -5.25 12.48
N CYS A 495 -21.20 -5.52 13.63
CA CYS A 495 -21.26 -4.64 14.79
C CYS A 495 -20.22 -3.52 14.73
N LEU A 496 -19.03 -3.79 14.17
CA LEU A 496 -17.87 -2.90 14.26
C LEU A 496 -17.72 -1.96 13.06
N PHE A 497 -17.92 -2.47 11.86
CA PHE A 497 -17.63 -1.71 10.64
C PHE A 497 -18.68 -0.63 10.40
N ARG A 498 -18.19 0.52 9.94
CA ARG A 498 -19.00 1.69 9.61
C ARG A 498 -18.49 2.29 8.31
N MET A 499 -19.35 3.04 7.65
CA MET A 499 -18.98 3.72 6.41
C MET A 499 -17.99 4.87 6.68
N GLY A 500 -16.99 4.99 5.83
CA GLY A 500 -15.98 6.04 5.90
C GLY A 500 -15.04 5.99 4.71
N GLY A 501 -14.37 7.10 4.47
CA GLY A 501 -13.42 7.21 3.36
C GLY A 501 -12.54 8.45 3.48
N ALA A 502 -11.39 8.43 2.83
CA ALA A 502 -10.46 9.55 2.79
C ALA A 502 -9.82 9.68 1.41
N ALA A 503 -9.62 10.91 0.96
CA ALA A 503 -8.85 11.26 -0.22
C ALA A 503 -7.60 12.05 0.20
N ILE A 504 -6.43 11.63 -0.26
CA ILE A 504 -5.12 12.08 0.20
C ILE A 504 -4.30 12.56 -1.00
N LEU A 505 -3.83 13.80 -0.96
CA LEU A 505 -2.97 14.38 -1.99
C LEU A 505 -1.50 14.32 -1.57
N LEU A 506 -0.72 13.52 -2.29
CA LEU A 506 0.72 13.44 -2.19
C LEU A 506 1.40 14.12 -3.37
N SER A 507 2.57 14.71 -3.15
CA SER A 507 3.37 15.33 -4.21
C SER A 507 4.86 15.22 -3.93
N ASN A 508 5.67 15.12 -4.97
CA ASN A 508 7.14 15.30 -4.89
C ASN A 508 7.60 16.63 -5.50
N ARG A 509 6.67 17.51 -5.85
CA ARG A 509 6.98 18.82 -6.46
C ARG A 509 7.59 19.73 -5.40
N ARG A 510 8.79 20.26 -5.68
CA ARG A 510 9.51 21.16 -4.76
C ARG A 510 8.68 22.38 -4.33
N LYS A 511 7.83 22.91 -5.23
CA LYS A 511 6.93 24.04 -4.94
C LYS A 511 5.93 23.77 -3.82
N GLU A 512 5.57 22.51 -3.57
CA GLU A 512 4.61 22.14 -2.52
C GLU A 512 5.26 22.15 -1.13
N HIS A 513 6.59 22.19 -1.01
CA HIS A 513 7.30 22.10 0.28
C HIS A 513 6.75 23.03 1.36
N LYS A 514 6.48 24.31 1.01
CA LYS A 514 5.97 25.33 1.96
C LYS A 514 4.49 25.12 2.31
N ARG A 515 3.70 24.61 1.37
CA ARG A 515 2.25 24.43 1.51
C ARG A 515 1.88 23.12 2.19
N ALA A 516 2.69 22.09 1.96
CA ALA A 516 2.47 20.76 2.46
C ALA A 516 2.34 20.72 3.97
N LYS A 517 1.35 19.95 4.45
CA LYS A 517 1.14 19.74 5.87
C LYS A 517 2.26 18.89 6.47
N TYR A 518 2.61 17.79 5.79
CA TYR A 518 3.60 16.83 6.28
C TYR A 518 4.57 16.41 5.19
N LYS A 519 5.72 15.88 5.61
CA LYS A 519 6.61 15.07 4.78
C LYS A 519 6.61 13.63 5.27
N LEU A 520 6.62 12.69 4.35
CA LEU A 520 6.77 11.27 4.65
C LEU A 520 8.23 10.97 4.98
N VAL A 521 8.49 10.38 6.14
CA VAL A 521 9.84 10.08 6.62
C VAL A 521 10.16 8.61 6.40
N HIS A 522 9.33 7.71 6.93
CA HIS A 522 9.51 6.26 6.82
C HIS A 522 8.18 5.55 6.59
N VAL A 523 8.24 4.41 5.92
CA VAL A 523 7.15 3.44 5.85
C VAL A 523 7.75 2.07 6.12
N VAL A 524 7.10 1.27 6.97
CA VAL A 524 7.56 -0.07 7.32
C VAL A 524 6.41 -1.05 7.12
N ARG A 525 6.68 -2.10 6.34
CA ARG A 525 5.71 -3.16 6.04
C ARG A 525 6.10 -4.46 6.71
N THR A 526 5.12 -5.16 7.24
CA THR A 526 5.27 -6.51 7.78
C THR A 526 4.15 -7.37 7.24
N HIS A 527 4.52 -8.50 6.64
CA HIS A 527 3.60 -9.49 6.11
C HIS A 527 3.81 -10.82 6.84
N LYS A 528 2.74 -11.39 7.38
CA LYS A 528 2.75 -12.67 8.10
C LYS A 528 2.04 -13.81 7.36
N GLY A 529 1.52 -13.59 6.16
CA GLY A 529 0.79 -14.61 5.42
C GLY A 529 1.55 -15.81 4.88
N ALA A 530 2.84 -15.95 5.21
CA ALA A 530 3.53 -17.23 5.08
C ALA A 530 3.25 -18.18 6.25
N ASP A 531 2.63 -17.69 7.33
CA ASP A 531 2.13 -18.48 8.46
C ASP A 531 0.63 -18.74 8.27
N ASP A 532 0.23 -20.02 8.30
CA ASP A 532 -1.14 -20.45 8.00
C ASP A 532 -2.17 -19.85 8.98
N LYS A 533 -1.80 -19.74 10.27
CA LYS A 533 -2.71 -19.14 11.26
C LYS A 533 -2.92 -17.67 10.97
N ALA A 534 -1.85 -16.93 10.66
CA ALA A 534 -1.92 -15.54 10.26
C ALA A 534 -2.73 -15.34 8.97
N TYR A 535 -2.59 -16.25 8.00
CA TYR A 535 -3.36 -16.23 6.75
C TYR A 535 -4.86 -16.43 6.99
N HIS A 536 -5.24 -17.46 7.74
CA HIS A 536 -6.65 -17.79 8.02
C HIS A 536 -7.31 -16.93 9.11
N CYS A 537 -6.58 -15.96 9.67
CA CYS A 537 -7.04 -15.18 10.80
C CYS A 537 -8.23 -14.24 10.48
N VAL A 538 -8.21 -13.66 9.29
CA VAL A 538 -9.28 -12.80 8.75
C VAL A 538 -9.59 -13.32 7.36
N PHE A 539 -10.73 -13.97 7.20
CA PHE A 539 -11.01 -14.77 6.02
C PHE A 539 -12.46 -14.61 5.59
N GLU A 540 -12.69 -14.26 4.32
CA GLU A 540 -14.03 -14.18 3.74
C GLU A 540 -14.46 -15.56 3.27
N GLU A 541 -15.60 -16.09 3.70
CA GLU A 541 -16.04 -17.44 3.35
C GLU A 541 -17.55 -17.62 3.53
N GLU A 542 -18.10 -18.66 2.92
CA GLU A 542 -19.48 -19.07 3.14
C GLU A 542 -19.64 -19.77 4.50
N ASP A 543 -20.79 -19.57 5.14
CA ASP A 543 -21.23 -20.46 6.22
C ASP A 543 -21.84 -21.76 5.66
N LYS A 544 -22.29 -22.63 6.56
CA LYS A 544 -22.91 -23.92 6.19
C LYS A 544 -24.21 -23.78 5.37
N GLU A 545 -24.83 -22.60 5.37
CA GLU A 545 -26.04 -22.29 4.62
C GLU A 545 -25.71 -21.57 3.29
N GLY A 546 -24.43 -21.42 2.95
CA GLY A 546 -23.97 -20.74 1.74
C GLY A 546 -23.98 -19.21 1.84
N LYS A 547 -24.14 -18.64 3.04
CA LYS A 547 -24.13 -17.18 3.23
C LYS A 547 -22.70 -16.69 3.41
N VAL A 548 -22.27 -15.79 2.53
CA VAL A 548 -20.94 -15.19 2.58
C VAL A 548 -20.81 -14.24 3.77
N GLY A 549 -19.69 -14.34 4.49
CA GLY A 549 -19.33 -13.40 5.55
C GLY A 549 -17.83 -13.43 5.85
N ILE A 550 -17.39 -12.51 6.70
CA ILE A 550 -15.97 -12.41 7.09
C ILE A 550 -15.78 -13.05 8.45
N THR A 551 -15.06 -14.15 8.50
CA THR A 551 -14.66 -14.82 9.73
C THR A 551 -13.48 -14.10 10.37
N LEU A 552 -13.65 -13.69 11.63
CA LEU A 552 -12.58 -13.21 12.50
C LEU A 552 -12.23 -14.31 13.52
N GLN A 553 -11.03 -14.86 13.42
CA GLN A 553 -10.56 -15.92 14.33
C GLN A 553 -10.24 -15.38 15.74
N LYS A 554 -10.30 -16.27 16.73
CA LYS A 554 -10.09 -15.91 18.15
C LYS A 554 -8.63 -15.53 18.48
N ASP A 555 -7.68 -16.00 17.68
CA ASP A 555 -6.24 -15.75 17.82
C ASP A 555 -5.78 -14.43 17.17
N LEU A 556 -6.72 -13.65 16.62
CA LEU A 556 -6.46 -12.36 15.98
C LEU A 556 -5.56 -11.43 16.79
N MET A 557 -5.80 -11.31 18.10
CA MET A 557 -4.98 -10.43 18.96
C MET A 557 -3.55 -10.94 19.13
N ALA A 558 -3.35 -12.26 19.23
CA ALA A 558 -2.01 -12.84 19.35
C ALA A 558 -1.21 -12.64 18.04
N ILE A 559 -1.84 -12.93 16.90
CA ILE A 559 -1.24 -12.73 15.57
C ILE A 559 -0.93 -11.25 15.33
N ALA A 560 -1.82 -10.35 15.75
CA ALA A 560 -1.60 -8.91 15.70
C ALA A 560 -0.39 -8.48 16.53
N GLY A 561 -0.25 -9.01 17.75
CA GLY A 561 0.90 -8.76 18.62
C GLY A 561 2.23 -9.23 18.00
N GLU A 562 2.26 -10.38 17.33
CA GLU A 562 3.45 -10.87 16.65
C GLU A 562 3.82 -10.05 15.41
N ALA A 563 2.82 -9.64 14.63
CA ALA A 563 3.00 -8.76 13.49
C ALA A 563 3.50 -7.37 13.93
N LEU A 564 2.92 -6.82 15.00
CA LEU A 564 3.38 -5.59 15.64
C LEU A 564 4.83 -5.70 16.07
N LYS A 565 5.18 -6.75 16.83
CA LYS A 565 6.56 -6.97 17.30
C LYS A 565 7.55 -6.96 16.15
N SER A 566 7.21 -7.61 15.03
CA SER A 566 8.05 -7.64 13.83
C SER A 566 8.16 -6.27 13.16
N ASN A 567 7.08 -5.49 13.16
CA ASN A 567 7.04 -4.15 12.60
C ASN A 567 7.87 -3.15 13.42
N ILE A 568 7.66 -3.08 14.74
CA ILE A 568 8.39 -2.16 15.64
C ILE A 568 9.88 -2.50 15.72
N THR A 569 10.24 -3.78 15.60
CA THR A 569 11.63 -4.23 15.50
C THR A 569 12.32 -3.63 14.28
N THR A 570 11.62 -3.54 13.16
CA THR A 570 12.15 -2.97 11.92
C THR A 570 12.13 -1.43 11.96
N MET A 571 11.10 -0.85 12.58
CA MET A 571 10.92 0.60 12.66
C MET A 571 11.83 1.27 13.68
N GLY A 572 12.11 0.63 14.82
CA GLY A 572 12.87 1.19 15.94
C GLY A 572 14.18 1.88 15.52
N PRO A 573 15.10 1.20 14.81
CA PRO A 573 16.36 1.81 14.36
C PRO A 573 16.21 3.00 13.40
N LEU A 574 15.05 3.14 12.74
CA LEU A 574 14.79 4.23 11.81
C LEU A 574 14.29 5.49 12.51
N VAL A 575 13.71 5.37 13.71
CA VAL A 575 12.92 6.47 14.34
C VAL A 575 13.40 6.84 15.74
N LEU A 576 13.97 5.88 16.47
CA LEU A 576 14.41 6.08 17.85
C LEU A 576 15.73 6.86 17.90
N PRO A 577 15.95 7.69 18.94
CA PRO A 577 17.24 8.33 19.17
C PRO A 577 18.33 7.30 19.47
N ALA A 578 19.59 7.67 19.23
CA ALA A 578 20.75 6.79 19.41
C ALA A 578 20.87 6.24 20.86
N SER A 579 20.45 7.02 21.86
CA SER A 579 20.39 6.59 23.27
C SER A 579 19.52 5.34 23.45
N GLU A 580 18.28 5.39 22.95
CA GLU A 580 17.33 4.27 23.01
C GLU A 580 17.81 3.05 22.22
N GLN A 581 18.43 3.29 21.05
CA GLN A 581 19.02 2.22 20.25
C GLN A 581 20.17 1.52 21.00
N LEU A 582 21.01 2.28 21.69
CA LEU A 582 22.12 1.75 22.49
C LEU A 582 21.60 0.95 23.70
N LEU A 583 20.61 1.47 24.44
CA LEU A 583 19.99 0.75 25.57
C LEU A 583 19.37 -0.59 25.11
N PHE A 584 18.65 -0.57 23.99
CA PHE A 584 18.08 -1.78 23.41
C PHE A 584 19.17 -2.78 23.02
N LEU A 585 20.23 -2.33 22.34
CA LEU A 585 21.35 -3.17 21.93
C LEU A 585 22.09 -3.78 23.13
N LEU A 586 22.41 -2.97 24.15
CA LEU A 586 23.04 -3.43 25.39
C LEU A 586 22.20 -4.47 26.10
N THR A 587 20.87 -4.29 26.15
CA THR A 587 19.96 -5.26 26.77
C THR A 587 19.90 -6.57 25.97
N LEU A 588 19.94 -6.49 24.63
CA LEU A 588 19.93 -7.66 23.76
C LEU A 588 21.23 -8.47 23.89
N ILE A 589 22.38 -7.79 23.95
CA ILE A 589 23.69 -8.41 24.23
C ILE A 589 23.69 -9.01 25.65
N GLY A 590 23.21 -8.24 26.63
CA GLY A 590 23.00 -8.64 28.01
C GLY A 590 22.26 -9.97 28.16
N ARG A 591 21.11 -10.08 27.50
CA ARG A 591 20.31 -11.31 27.49
C ARG A 591 21.04 -12.50 26.87
N LYS A 592 21.77 -12.25 25.79
CA LYS A 592 22.39 -13.33 25.02
C LYS A 592 23.68 -13.85 25.65
N ILE A 593 24.46 -12.97 26.29
CA ILE A 593 25.79 -13.29 26.81
C ILE A 593 25.77 -13.51 28.33
N PHE A 594 25.02 -12.70 29.07
CA PHE A 594 25.09 -12.71 30.53
C PHE A 594 23.92 -13.47 31.18
N ASN A 595 22.66 -13.12 30.83
CA ASN A 595 21.51 -13.76 31.46
C ASN A 595 20.24 -13.77 30.56
N PRO A 596 19.83 -14.91 30.02
CA PRO A 596 18.65 -15.01 29.13
C PRO A 596 17.33 -14.64 29.83
N LYS A 597 17.29 -14.68 31.18
CA LYS A 597 16.13 -14.32 31.99
C LYS A 597 15.90 -12.81 32.13
N TRP A 598 16.83 -11.94 31.72
CA TRP A 598 16.57 -10.50 31.76
C TRP A 598 15.32 -10.13 30.95
N LYS A 599 14.50 -9.21 31.48
CA LYS A 599 13.28 -8.80 30.77
C LYS A 599 13.68 -8.09 29.47
N PRO A 600 13.01 -8.39 28.34
CA PRO A 600 13.24 -7.65 27.11
C PRO A 600 12.91 -6.16 27.33
N TYR A 601 13.86 -5.29 26.99
CA TYR A 601 13.64 -3.85 26.96
C TYR A 601 12.75 -3.50 25.76
N ILE A 602 11.68 -2.76 26.03
CA ILE A 602 10.80 -2.19 25.01
C ILE A 602 11.22 -0.73 24.86
N PRO A 603 11.74 -0.32 23.69
CA PRO A 603 12.16 1.07 23.49
C PRO A 603 11.02 2.05 23.71
N ASP A 604 11.34 3.23 24.24
CA ASP A 604 10.34 4.26 24.47
C ASP A 604 10.05 5.03 23.18
N PHE A 605 9.02 4.57 22.46
CA PHE A 605 8.56 5.21 21.23
C PHE A 605 7.98 6.62 21.45
N LYS A 606 7.68 7.05 22.69
CA LYS A 606 7.26 8.43 22.99
C LYS A 606 8.39 9.43 22.74
N GLN A 607 9.65 9.00 22.76
CA GLN A 607 10.79 9.87 22.39
C GLN A 607 10.89 10.07 20.86
N ALA A 608 10.33 9.17 20.08
CA ALA A 608 10.33 9.22 18.62
C ALA A 608 9.12 9.96 18.04
N PHE A 609 8.00 10.01 18.76
CA PHE A 609 6.73 10.52 18.24
C PHE A 609 5.97 11.33 19.29
N GLU A 610 5.50 12.50 18.85
CA GLU A 610 4.59 13.35 19.63
C GLU A 610 3.13 12.89 19.48
N HIS A 611 2.78 12.27 18.35
CA HIS A 611 1.41 11.88 18.02
C HIS A 611 1.31 10.45 17.51
N PHE A 612 0.26 9.75 17.92
CA PHE A 612 -0.01 8.36 17.53
C PHE A 612 -1.39 8.27 16.89
N CYS A 613 -1.46 7.55 15.77
CA CYS A 613 -2.69 7.17 15.09
C CYS A 613 -2.69 5.64 14.99
N ILE A 614 -3.36 5.01 15.95
CA ILE A 614 -3.53 3.57 16.03
C ILE A 614 -4.87 3.20 15.40
N HIS A 615 -4.82 2.39 14.33
CA HIS A 615 -6.02 2.01 13.59
C HIS A 615 -7.16 1.60 14.52
N ALA A 616 -8.28 2.32 14.44
CA ALA A 616 -9.54 2.06 15.12
C ALA A 616 -10.26 0.79 14.65
N GLY A 617 -9.58 -0.37 14.68
CA GLY A 617 -10.15 -1.66 14.33
C GLY A 617 -11.20 -2.16 15.33
N GLY A 618 -11.03 -1.76 16.59
CA GLY A 618 -11.90 -2.02 17.72
C GLY A 618 -11.19 -1.66 19.03
N ARG A 619 -11.94 -1.52 20.11
CA ARG A 619 -11.41 -1.10 21.42
C ARG A 619 -10.24 -1.97 21.89
N ALA A 620 -10.37 -3.30 21.79
CA ALA A 620 -9.35 -4.24 22.24
C ALA A 620 -7.99 -4.04 21.55
N VAL A 621 -7.97 -3.67 20.26
CA VAL A 621 -6.73 -3.40 19.53
C VAL A 621 -6.03 -2.16 20.07
N ILE A 622 -6.79 -1.11 20.37
CA ILE A 622 -6.28 0.15 20.94
C ILE A 622 -5.74 -0.10 22.35
N ASP A 623 -6.50 -0.82 23.19
CA ASP A 623 -6.12 -1.14 24.58
C ASP A 623 -4.82 -1.96 24.62
N GLU A 624 -4.72 -2.96 23.77
CA GLU A 624 -3.55 -3.85 23.70
C GLU A 624 -2.30 -3.10 23.22
N LEU A 625 -2.44 -2.19 22.24
CA LEU A 625 -1.34 -1.35 21.78
C LEU A 625 -0.92 -0.33 22.85
N GLN A 626 -1.89 0.30 23.52
CA GLN A 626 -1.63 1.23 24.61
C GLN A 626 -0.77 0.56 25.70
N LYS A 627 -1.17 -0.66 26.09
CA LYS A 627 -0.47 -1.45 27.10
C LYS A 627 0.93 -1.87 26.65
N ASN A 628 1.05 -2.45 25.45
CA ASN A 628 2.33 -2.98 24.95
C ASN A 628 3.38 -1.90 24.68
N LEU A 629 2.96 -0.70 24.26
CA LEU A 629 3.83 0.43 23.98
C LEU A 629 3.92 1.42 25.17
N GLN A 630 3.27 1.12 26.29
CA GLN A 630 3.24 1.96 27.50
C GLN A 630 2.83 3.42 27.21
N LEU A 631 1.79 3.57 26.38
CA LEU A 631 1.26 4.87 25.96
C LEU A 631 0.29 5.43 27.01
N SER A 632 0.32 6.74 27.20
CA SER A 632 -0.67 7.45 28.03
C SER A 632 -2.04 7.50 27.35
N ALA A 633 -3.07 7.86 28.11
CA ALA A 633 -4.44 8.03 27.59
C ALA A 633 -4.52 9.09 26.47
N GLU A 634 -3.71 10.16 26.57
CA GLU A 634 -3.66 11.23 25.57
C GLU A 634 -3.15 10.71 24.21
N HIS A 635 -2.13 9.84 24.21
CA HIS A 635 -1.56 9.30 22.96
C HIS A 635 -2.57 8.45 22.18
N VAL A 636 -3.50 7.78 22.86
CA VAL A 636 -4.51 6.93 22.22
C VAL A 636 -5.87 7.62 22.06
N GLU A 637 -5.99 8.86 22.53
CA GLU A 637 -7.24 9.63 22.52
C GLU A 637 -7.81 9.75 21.10
N ALA A 638 -6.98 10.09 20.12
CA ALA A 638 -7.40 10.24 18.73
C ALA A 638 -8.05 8.97 18.16
N SER A 639 -7.44 7.81 18.43
CA SER A 639 -7.96 6.49 18.02
C SER A 639 -9.25 6.12 18.74
N ARG A 640 -9.34 6.35 20.06
CA ARG A 640 -10.55 6.07 20.85
C ARG A 640 -11.72 6.95 20.43
N MET A 641 -11.48 8.25 20.28
CA MET A 641 -12.52 9.20 19.90
C MET A 641 -12.99 8.94 18.46
N THR A 642 -12.07 8.62 17.54
CA THR A 642 -12.42 8.21 16.17
C THR A 642 -13.29 6.97 16.17
N LEU A 643 -12.91 5.92 16.92
CA LEU A 643 -13.72 4.71 17.07
C LEU A 643 -15.12 5.02 17.62
N HIS A 644 -15.21 5.90 18.62
CA HIS A 644 -16.48 6.30 19.20
C HIS A 644 -17.36 7.08 18.21
N ARG A 645 -16.80 8.07 17.52
CA ARG A 645 -17.57 8.95 16.63
C ARG A 645 -17.94 8.29 15.30
N PHE A 646 -17.01 7.56 14.70
CA PHE A 646 -17.12 7.07 13.33
C PHE A 646 -17.13 5.54 13.22
N GLY A 647 -16.75 4.82 14.28
CA GLY A 647 -16.60 3.37 14.24
C GLY A 647 -15.37 2.92 13.45
N ASN A 648 -15.33 1.63 13.11
CA ASN A 648 -14.25 1.10 12.28
C ASN A 648 -14.52 1.39 10.80
N THR A 649 -13.91 2.45 10.28
CA THR A 649 -13.95 2.85 8.86
C THR A 649 -12.88 2.17 7.99
N SER A 650 -12.42 0.98 8.42
CA SER A 650 -11.40 0.16 7.77
C SER A 650 -10.14 0.98 7.44
N SER A 651 -9.68 0.93 6.20
CA SER A 651 -8.46 1.55 5.70
C SER A 651 -8.38 3.06 5.87
N SER A 652 -9.51 3.73 6.10
CA SER A 652 -9.58 5.20 6.22
C SER A 652 -9.45 5.72 7.65
N SER A 653 -9.58 4.88 8.68
CA SER A 653 -9.66 5.33 10.10
C SER A 653 -8.49 6.21 10.54
N LEU A 654 -7.28 5.88 10.11
CA LEU A 654 -6.06 6.64 10.46
C LEU A 654 -6.09 8.11 10.02
N TRP A 655 -6.89 8.44 9.00
CA TRP A 655 -7.04 9.82 8.51
C TRP A 655 -8.03 10.62 9.35
N TYR A 656 -9.07 9.97 9.90
CA TYR A 656 -9.95 10.59 10.89
C TYR A 656 -9.20 10.86 12.20
N GLU A 657 -8.31 9.95 12.60
CA GLU A 657 -7.44 10.09 13.77
C GLU A 657 -6.47 11.27 13.59
N LEU A 658 -5.78 11.36 12.45
CA LEU A 658 -4.92 12.51 12.14
C LEU A 658 -5.73 13.81 12.11
N ASN A 659 -6.94 13.79 11.56
CA ASN A 659 -7.80 14.97 11.51
C ASN A 659 -8.30 15.39 12.90
N TYR A 660 -8.51 14.44 13.82
CA TYR A 660 -8.84 14.74 15.21
C TYR A 660 -7.73 15.56 15.86
N ILE A 661 -6.48 15.13 15.70
CA ILE A 661 -5.30 15.83 16.27
C ILE A 661 -5.16 17.24 15.68
N GLU A 662 -5.34 17.39 14.36
CA GLU A 662 -5.39 18.69 13.70
C GLU A 662 -6.53 19.57 14.23
N SER A 663 -7.72 19.00 14.42
CA SER A 663 -8.91 19.73 14.87
C SER A 663 -8.83 20.13 16.34
N LYS A 664 -8.08 19.38 17.16
CA LYS A 664 -7.71 19.79 18.52
C LYS A 664 -6.67 20.91 18.57
N GLY A 665 -6.11 21.33 17.43
CA GLY A 665 -5.05 22.33 17.39
C GLY A 665 -3.75 21.85 18.03
N ARG A 666 -3.57 20.53 18.19
CA ARG A 666 -2.40 19.94 18.86
C ARG A 666 -1.18 19.79 17.94
N MET A 667 -1.38 19.85 16.62
CA MET A 667 -0.34 19.59 15.62
C MET A 667 0.56 20.81 15.36
N LYS A 668 1.82 20.73 15.78
CA LYS A 668 2.81 21.81 15.64
C LYS A 668 3.88 21.47 14.59
N LYS A 669 4.53 22.51 14.05
CA LYS A 669 5.66 22.34 13.14
C LYS A 669 6.76 21.53 13.81
N GLY A 670 7.25 20.49 13.14
CA GLY A 670 8.33 19.65 13.63
C GLY A 670 7.84 18.34 14.23
N ASP A 671 6.59 18.29 14.72
CA ASP A 671 5.98 17.11 15.33
C ASP A 671 6.01 15.91 14.39
N ARG A 672 6.19 14.73 14.97
CA ARG A 672 6.24 13.44 14.29
C ARG A 672 5.01 12.64 14.65
N VAL A 673 4.38 12.09 13.63
CA VAL A 673 3.18 11.26 13.75
C VAL A 673 3.49 9.86 13.32
N TRP A 674 3.12 8.88 14.14
CA TRP A 674 3.15 7.48 13.77
C TRP A 674 1.74 6.97 13.49
N GLN A 675 1.50 6.56 12.26
CA GLN A 675 0.32 5.81 11.85
C GLN A 675 0.63 4.32 11.83
N ILE A 676 -0.19 3.48 12.47
CA ILE A 676 -0.07 2.03 12.46
C ILE A 676 -1.42 1.35 12.19
N ALA A 677 -1.43 0.39 11.26
CA ALA A 677 -2.63 -0.37 10.91
C ALA A 677 -2.38 -1.85 10.68
N PHE A 678 -3.42 -2.63 10.95
CA PHE A 678 -3.47 -4.08 10.76
C PHE A 678 -4.45 -4.47 9.66
N GLY A 679 -4.21 -5.56 8.94
CA GLY A 679 -5.12 -6.03 7.88
C GLY A 679 -4.99 -7.53 7.62
N SER A 680 -5.87 -8.07 6.79
CA SER A 680 -5.87 -9.48 6.38
C SER A 680 -4.55 -9.84 5.70
N GLY A 681 -4.13 -11.11 5.83
CA GLY A 681 -2.82 -11.56 5.36
C GLY A 681 -2.10 -12.45 6.35
N PHE A 682 -1.88 -12.13 7.62
CA PHE A 682 -2.06 -10.89 8.37
C PHE A 682 -0.95 -9.86 8.07
N LYS A 683 -1.27 -8.57 8.08
CA LYS A 683 -0.35 -7.46 7.74
C LYS A 683 -0.30 -6.45 8.89
N CYS A 684 0.87 -5.89 9.16
CA CYS A 684 1.07 -4.75 10.05
C CYS A 684 1.94 -3.72 9.34
N ASN A 685 1.41 -2.52 9.12
CA ASN A 685 2.08 -1.47 8.36
C ASN A 685 2.14 -0.18 9.18
N SER A 686 3.24 0.55 9.03
CA SER A 686 3.51 1.80 9.73
C SER A 686 3.91 2.89 8.75
N ALA A 687 3.44 4.12 8.95
CA ALA A 687 3.90 5.31 8.27
C ALA A 687 4.27 6.39 9.27
N VAL A 688 5.40 7.05 9.02
CA VAL A 688 5.93 8.12 9.86
C VAL A 688 5.91 9.42 9.09
N TRP A 689 5.22 10.40 9.65
CA TRP A 689 5.09 11.74 9.09
C TRP A 689 5.81 12.75 9.97
N LYS A 690 6.40 13.78 9.37
CA LYS A 690 6.89 14.96 10.07
C LYS A 690 6.11 16.18 9.61
N CYS A 691 5.56 16.93 10.56
CA CYS A 691 4.78 18.14 10.31
C CYS A 691 5.69 19.26 9.80
N ASN A 692 5.40 19.79 8.62
CA ASN A 692 6.24 20.82 7.98
C ASN A 692 5.87 22.24 8.45
N ARG A 693 4.65 22.43 8.95
CA ARG A 693 4.11 23.71 9.44
C ARG A 693 3.04 23.47 10.49
N SER A 694 2.93 24.36 11.49
CA SER A 694 1.87 24.25 12.49
C SER A 694 0.50 24.31 11.82
N ILE A 695 -0.36 23.35 12.14
CA ILE A 695 -1.65 23.20 11.48
C ILE A 695 -2.68 23.96 12.31
N LYS A 696 -3.31 24.97 11.69
CA LYS A 696 -4.47 25.64 12.28
C LYS A 696 -5.64 24.67 12.33
N THR A 697 -6.46 24.77 13.37
CA THR A 697 -7.71 24.02 13.49
C THR A 697 -8.52 24.15 12.19
N PRO A 698 -8.81 23.03 11.49
CA PRO A 698 -9.56 23.06 10.26
C PRO A 698 -10.98 23.59 10.48
N LEU A 699 -11.41 24.55 9.66
CA LEU A 699 -12.80 25.05 9.66
C LEU A 699 -13.79 24.01 9.10
N HIS A 700 -13.30 23.13 8.23
CA HIS A 700 -14.08 22.09 7.58
C HIS A 700 -13.39 20.75 7.75
N GLY A 701 -14.20 19.69 7.94
CA GLY A 701 -13.71 18.33 8.12
C GLY A 701 -14.73 17.45 8.85
N PRO A 702 -14.43 16.16 9.02
CA PRO A 702 -15.33 15.22 9.70
C PRO A 702 -15.63 15.62 11.16
N TRP A 703 -14.73 16.35 11.81
CA TRP A 703 -14.86 16.79 13.21
C TRP A 703 -15.38 18.22 13.39
N SER A 704 -15.57 18.97 12.31
CA SER A 704 -15.79 20.44 12.36
C SER A 704 -17.00 20.89 13.20
N ASP A 705 -18.01 20.05 13.35
CA ASP A 705 -19.27 20.31 14.07
C ASP A 705 -19.33 19.66 15.46
N CYS A 706 -18.29 18.94 15.88
CA CYS A 706 -18.35 18.21 17.14
C CYS A 706 -17.05 18.16 17.93
N ILE A 707 -15.94 18.69 17.41
CA ILE A 707 -14.61 18.52 18.03
C ILE A 707 -14.56 19.05 19.47
N ASP A 708 -15.32 20.10 19.77
CA ASP A 708 -15.48 20.73 21.08
C ASP A 708 -16.10 19.79 22.14
N ARG A 709 -16.96 18.85 21.72
CA ARG A 709 -17.61 17.86 22.60
C ARG A 709 -16.68 16.70 22.99
N TYR A 710 -15.53 16.56 22.34
CA TYR A 710 -14.56 15.50 22.60
C TYR A 710 -13.40 16.01 23.48
N PRO A 711 -12.62 15.15 24.16
CA PRO A 711 -12.88 13.74 24.35
C PRO A 711 -14.09 13.52 25.24
N VAL A 712 -14.78 12.39 25.03
CA VAL A 712 -15.87 11.94 25.89
C VAL A 712 -15.39 10.76 26.74
N TYR A 713 -15.99 10.58 27.92
CA TYR A 713 -15.77 9.37 28.71
C TYR A 713 -16.44 8.18 28.01
N ILE A 714 -15.66 7.12 27.76
CA ILE A 714 -16.14 5.87 27.16
C ILE A 714 -16.13 4.79 28.24
N PRO A 715 -17.29 4.38 28.79
CA PRO A 715 -17.34 3.34 29.81
C PRO A 715 -16.84 2.00 29.25
N GLU A 716 -16.35 1.11 30.11
CA GLU A 716 -15.96 -0.25 29.69
C GLU A 716 -17.11 -1.05 29.07
N ILE A 717 -18.32 -0.84 29.62
CA ILE A 717 -19.56 -1.45 29.19
C ILE A 717 -20.63 -0.36 29.17
N VAL A 718 -21.19 -0.08 27.99
CA VAL A 718 -22.43 0.69 27.83
C VAL A 718 -23.59 -0.30 28.03
N LYS A 719 -24.49 -0.08 28.98
CA LYS A 719 -25.70 -0.94 29.13
C LYS A 719 -26.72 -0.53 28.07
N LEU A 720 -27.14 -1.47 27.21
CA LEU A 720 -28.06 -1.25 26.08
C LEU A 720 -29.46 -1.83 26.31
#